data_AF-A0A7V2H6S3-F1
#
_entry.id   AF-A0A7V2H6S3-F1
#
_cell.length_a   1.000
_cell.length_b   1.000
_cell.length_c   1.000
_cell.angle_alpha   90.00
_cell.angle_beta   90.00
_cell.angle_gamma   90.00
#
_symmetry.space_group_name_H-M   'P 1'
#
loop_
_entity.id
_entity.type
_entity.pdbx_description
1 polymer ?
#
loop_
_entity_poly.entity_id
_entity_poly.type
_entity_poly.pdbx_seq_one_letter_code
_entity_poly.pdbx_strand_id
1 'polypeptide(L)'
;TASNLIVQDIGDGTTAADLGIVASVAANTLTGSDINYLGTLSNLDLLNDGRGVRSAGGTDFTITTTDASVINVDTSTARTVGDVINLINTAGAGKVTATVSDSGNGLKLQDNTGSGAITVAAAGSSNAAADLGILGAGTGGALNGTDVLTKLGTVSLRSLNGGAGLSLGSIQIVNRGGALANIDLSAASTVRDVVDLINAAGIAVTASISKSGAGIQLTDNSGGTGNLIINESGGGSTAATLGLLGSFDLSYSSVQGKNLQRQYVSENSLLSSYNGGRGVARGKFRITDSTGTTAVVDLTQGNELRLSDVIAEINSRGTGITARINPTGDGLLLVDTSGGSQKIKVENLEGSTARDLGIEGESASVLADGSNKIDGSQERTLVLDGTDTLTTLQKKINDLGFGVSAQIINDGTTATPYRLSITARNSGRAGRFVFDGGTTGLDVDTLVEAKDAAVFIGDPTSSQSLMVTSSKNQIAGVVKGVNLELNGVSDKPVTISVTNNIDNVVAEVQKFTASFNELSSRIKELTKFDTQTNSRGLLLGDGAITSVQNEIFSMLSRSLPTNGKYRILADVGLRVASGGELAFDEDKFRTAFADDADAVTQLFTLPAGGLTEGTPLAVLNRGRGVRTLTGGEPDIRIKVRDGTSFDVALGAEFTVGGIIRAINSASAGKVTASVNEAGSSLIITDNTTGAAGATTIVSPLAGSLAADDLGIKGTSTSGVINGTEIPLPQSRTVAGAGYQFEAAITRLIDPVDGLITRQNKTLEARNQQFQDRISSLDRILEKKRERLERQFAQLESALSGLQGQQQAIGQIQNIRLPSSS
;
A
#
# COMPACT_ATOMS: atom_id res chain seq x y z
N THR A 1 14.85 -18.92 61.91
CA THR A 1 13.39 -18.90 61.75
C THR A 1 13.11 -18.60 60.30
N ALA A 2 12.63 -19.57 59.52
CA ALA A 2 12.29 -19.35 58.12
C ALA A 2 11.00 -18.52 58.08
N SER A 3 11.12 -17.19 58.00
CA SER A 3 9.97 -16.32 57.75
C SER A 3 9.51 -16.54 56.31
N ASN A 4 8.19 -16.64 56.10
CA ASN A 4 7.63 -16.65 54.75
C ASN A 4 8.06 -15.38 53.99
N LEU A 5 8.29 -15.51 52.69
CA LEU A 5 8.29 -14.38 51.77
C LEU A 5 6.84 -13.91 51.62
N ILE A 6 6.55 -12.70 52.06
CA ILE A 6 5.21 -12.10 52.03
C ILE A 6 5.25 -10.89 51.12
N VAL A 7 4.39 -10.90 50.10
CA VAL A 7 4.08 -9.74 49.28
C VAL A 7 2.60 -9.44 49.48
N GLN A 8 2.31 -8.20 49.85
CA GLN A 8 0.97 -7.70 50.12
C GLN A 8 0.90 -6.23 49.70
N ASP A 9 -0.31 -5.77 49.39
CA ASP A 9 -0.54 -4.34 49.22
C ASP A 9 -0.36 -3.58 50.53
N ILE A 10 0.12 -2.34 50.44
CA ILE A 10 0.28 -1.43 51.58
C ILE A 10 -0.70 -0.26 51.40
N GLY A 11 -1.54 -0.01 52.41
CA GLY A 11 -2.58 1.01 52.35
C GLY A 11 -3.79 0.55 51.53
N ASP A 12 -4.46 1.50 50.87
CA ASP A 12 -5.67 1.24 50.04
C ASP A 12 -5.34 0.88 48.58
N GLY A 13 -4.05 0.63 48.26
CA GLY A 13 -3.61 0.28 46.91
C GLY A 13 -3.90 -1.19 46.56
N THR A 14 -3.93 -1.48 45.26
CA THR A 14 -4.09 -2.84 44.72
C THR A 14 -2.93 -3.26 43.82
N THR A 15 -1.82 -2.52 43.81
CA THR A 15 -0.72 -2.73 42.85
C THR A 15 -0.13 -4.13 42.88
N ALA A 16 0.12 -4.69 44.07
CA ALA A 16 0.62 -6.05 44.19
C ALA A 16 -0.42 -7.06 43.70
N ALA A 17 -1.72 -6.82 43.95
CA ALA A 17 -2.81 -7.67 43.47
C ALA A 17 -2.96 -7.58 41.94
N ASP A 18 -2.87 -6.37 41.37
CA ASP A 18 -2.95 -6.09 39.93
C ASP A 18 -1.76 -6.68 39.17
N LEU A 19 -0.60 -6.78 39.83
CA LEU A 19 0.58 -7.49 39.32
C LEU A 19 0.54 -9.00 39.60
N GLY A 20 -0.51 -9.50 40.28
CA GLY A 20 -0.70 -10.91 40.60
C GLY A 20 0.29 -11.46 41.63
N ILE A 21 1.02 -10.62 42.37
CA ILE A 21 2.12 -11.07 43.24
C ILE A 21 1.75 -11.10 44.73
N VAL A 22 0.50 -10.86 45.09
CA VAL A 22 0.06 -10.98 46.50
C VAL A 22 0.06 -12.45 46.93
N ALA A 23 1.03 -12.84 47.77
CA ALA A 23 1.07 -14.16 48.39
C ALA A 23 1.98 -14.20 49.64
N SER A 24 1.81 -15.27 50.43
CA SER A 24 2.72 -15.64 51.53
C SER A 24 3.25 -17.04 51.27
N VAL A 25 4.54 -17.18 51.00
CA VAL A 25 5.17 -18.47 50.65
C VAL A 25 6.32 -18.80 51.59
N ALA A 26 6.40 -20.06 52.03
CA ALA A 26 7.50 -20.57 52.84
C ALA A 26 8.74 -20.92 51.98
N ALA A 27 9.13 -20.02 51.08
CA ALA A 27 10.23 -20.18 50.13
C ALA A 27 10.91 -18.82 49.85
N ASN A 28 12.11 -18.85 49.28
CA ASN A 28 12.85 -17.65 48.88
C ASN A 28 12.36 -17.06 47.54
N THR A 29 11.42 -17.73 46.87
CA THR A 29 10.87 -17.35 45.57
C THR A 29 9.35 -17.39 45.63
N LEU A 30 8.70 -16.35 45.11
CA LEU A 30 7.25 -16.26 44.93
C LEU A 30 6.95 -16.24 43.43
N THR A 31 5.99 -17.04 43.00
CA THR A 31 5.45 -17.01 41.63
C THR A 31 4.10 -16.32 41.67
N GLY A 32 3.91 -15.27 40.88
CA GLY A 32 2.64 -14.56 40.80
C GLY A 32 1.53 -15.39 40.15
N SER A 33 0.28 -15.02 40.41
CA SER A 33 -0.89 -15.49 39.68
C SER A 33 -0.89 -14.98 38.24
N ASP A 34 -1.75 -15.59 37.42
CA ASP A 34 -1.99 -15.06 36.08
C ASP A 34 -2.63 -13.68 36.17
N ILE A 35 -2.16 -12.77 35.31
CA ILE A 35 -2.70 -11.41 35.15
C ILE A 35 -3.19 -11.18 33.72
N ASN A 36 -3.02 -12.17 32.85
CA ASN A 36 -3.54 -12.17 31.49
C ASN A 36 -4.75 -13.10 31.45
N TYR A 37 -5.95 -12.56 31.33
CA TYR A 37 -7.19 -13.34 31.30
C TYR A 37 -8.11 -12.89 30.16
N LEU A 38 -8.99 -13.78 29.72
CA LEU A 38 -10.01 -13.45 28.73
C LEU A 38 -11.10 -12.59 29.37
N GLY A 39 -11.32 -11.43 28.77
CA GLY A 39 -12.49 -10.59 29.00
C GLY A 39 -13.40 -10.61 27.77
N THR A 40 -14.62 -10.10 27.93
CA THR A 40 -15.55 -9.93 26.80
C THR A 40 -15.04 -8.95 25.75
N LEU A 41 -14.18 -8.01 26.13
CA LEU A 41 -13.55 -7.03 25.23
C LEU A 41 -12.22 -7.53 24.62
N SER A 42 -11.76 -8.73 24.98
CA SER A 42 -10.54 -9.29 24.40
C SER A 42 -10.72 -9.46 22.88
N ASN A 43 -9.83 -8.84 22.10
CA ASN A 43 -9.85 -8.89 20.65
C ASN A 43 -9.48 -10.31 20.17
N LEU A 44 -10.25 -10.84 19.21
CA LEU A 44 -10.00 -12.16 18.63
C LEU A 44 -8.61 -12.25 17.98
N ASP A 45 -8.08 -11.16 17.42
CA ASP A 45 -6.75 -11.12 16.79
C ASP A 45 -5.60 -11.43 17.75
N LEU A 46 -5.79 -11.20 19.06
CA LEU A 46 -4.76 -11.39 20.07
C LEU A 46 -4.69 -12.83 20.61
N LEU A 47 -5.69 -13.66 20.30
CA LEU A 47 -5.76 -15.04 20.75
C LEU A 47 -4.69 -15.90 20.05
N ASN A 48 -4.37 -17.05 20.64
CA ASN A 48 -3.45 -18.04 20.11
C ASN A 48 -2.07 -17.43 19.79
N ASP A 49 -1.49 -16.70 20.76
CA ASP A 49 -0.22 -15.98 20.62
C ASP A 49 -0.18 -14.97 19.45
N GLY A 50 -1.32 -14.37 19.11
CA GLY A 50 -1.47 -13.39 18.03
C GLY A 50 -1.79 -13.97 16.65
N ARG A 51 -2.10 -15.27 16.55
CA ARG A 51 -2.61 -15.90 15.31
C ARG A 51 -4.08 -15.56 15.07
N GLY A 52 -4.78 -15.18 16.13
CA GLY A 52 -6.20 -14.87 16.13
C GLY A 52 -7.11 -16.07 15.91
N VAL A 53 -8.32 -15.80 15.41
CA VAL A 53 -9.34 -16.79 15.07
C VAL A 53 -9.58 -16.76 13.58
N ARG A 54 -9.44 -17.90 12.89
CA ARG A 54 -9.58 -18.00 11.43
C ARG A 54 -10.98 -18.48 11.07
N SER A 55 -11.83 -17.53 10.68
CA SER A 55 -13.17 -17.76 10.17
C SER A 55 -13.18 -17.92 8.64
N ALA A 56 -14.17 -18.65 8.12
CA ALA A 56 -14.50 -18.70 6.71
C ALA A 56 -15.84 -17.99 6.46
N GLY A 57 -16.24 -17.81 5.20
CA GLY A 57 -17.56 -17.27 4.88
C GLY A 57 -18.68 -18.26 5.24
N GLY A 58 -19.69 -17.79 5.99
CA GLY A 58 -20.85 -18.59 6.39
C GLY A 58 -20.66 -19.28 7.74
N THR A 59 -21.31 -20.44 7.93
CA THR A 59 -21.18 -21.19 9.20
C THR A 59 -19.75 -21.68 9.39
N ASP A 60 -19.16 -21.30 10.52
CA ASP A 60 -17.79 -21.65 10.90
C ASP A 60 -17.72 -22.95 11.71
N PHE A 61 -18.72 -23.19 12.56
CA PHE A 61 -18.81 -24.44 13.31
C PHE A 61 -20.25 -24.75 13.69
N THR A 62 -20.48 -26.03 13.98
CA THR A 62 -21.77 -26.55 14.43
C THR A 62 -21.63 -27.11 15.84
N ILE A 63 -22.56 -26.74 16.71
CA ILE A 63 -22.68 -27.29 18.05
C ILE A 63 -23.86 -28.26 18.04
N THR A 64 -23.62 -29.51 18.39
CA THR A 64 -24.66 -30.52 18.57
C THR A 64 -24.87 -30.75 20.07
N THR A 65 -26.09 -30.50 20.52
CA THR A 65 -26.50 -30.70 21.91
C THR A 65 -27.03 -32.11 22.15
N THR A 66 -27.24 -32.46 23.42
CA THR A 66 -27.71 -33.78 23.86
C THR A 66 -29.09 -34.12 23.30
N ASP A 67 -29.98 -33.14 23.10
CA ASP A 67 -31.30 -33.33 22.45
C ASP A 67 -31.22 -33.48 20.92
N ALA A 68 -30.00 -33.60 20.37
CA ALA A 68 -29.66 -33.64 18.95
C ALA A 68 -29.95 -32.33 18.18
N SER A 69 -30.17 -31.21 18.85
CA SER A 69 -30.24 -29.91 18.17
C SER A 69 -28.87 -29.51 17.65
N VAL A 70 -28.85 -29.08 16.38
CA VAL A 70 -27.68 -28.56 15.69
C VAL A 70 -27.77 -27.03 15.64
N ILE A 71 -26.77 -26.36 16.18
CA ILE A 71 -26.65 -24.91 16.23
C ILE A 71 -25.50 -24.50 15.33
N ASN A 72 -25.81 -23.74 14.29
CA ASN A 72 -24.80 -23.22 13.35
C ASN A 72 -24.35 -21.85 13.82
N VAL A 73 -23.04 -21.65 13.95
CA VAL A 73 -22.45 -20.37 14.39
C VAL A 73 -21.55 -19.83 13.28
N ASP A 74 -21.77 -18.57 12.91
CA ASP A 74 -20.95 -17.78 11.99
C ASP A 74 -20.26 -16.68 12.81
N THR A 75 -18.93 -16.65 12.74
CA THR A 75 -18.06 -15.72 13.48
C THR A 75 -17.50 -14.60 12.60
N SER A 76 -17.86 -14.52 11.32
CA SER A 76 -17.35 -13.52 10.37
C SER A 76 -17.57 -12.06 10.80
N THR A 77 -18.57 -11.81 11.65
CA THR A 77 -18.88 -10.47 12.18
C THR A 77 -18.26 -10.18 13.56
N ALA A 78 -17.69 -11.20 14.21
CA ALA A 78 -17.13 -11.09 15.54
C ALA A 78 -15.78 -10.38 15.52
N ARG A 79 -15.56 -9.46 16.47
CA ARG A 79 -14.22 -8.86 16.70
C ARG A 79 -13.68 -9.17 18.08
N THR A 80 -14.54 -9.50 19.03
CA THR A 80 -14.18 -9.78 20.41
C THR A 80 -14.69 -11.14 20.87
N VAL A 81 -14.11 -11.65 21.95
CA VAL A 81 -14.58 -12.85 22.63
C VAL A 81 -16.03 -12.70 23.08
N GLY A 82 -16.43 -11.50 23.50
CA GLY A 82 -17.82 -11.17 23.85
C GLY A 82 -18.77 -11.33 22.66
N ASP A 83 -18.36 -10.90 21.46
CA ASP A 83 -19.15 -11.09 20.24
C ASP A 83 -19.36 -12.57 19.94
N VAL A 84 -18.31 -13.39 20.07
CA VAL A 84 -18.39 -14.85 19.87
C VAL A 84 -19.33 -15.48 20.88
N ILE A 85 -19.21 -15.13 22.16
CA ILE A 85 -20.11 -15.62 23.22
C ILE A 85 -21.56 -15.24 22.89
N ASN A 86 -21.80 -14.00 22.47
CA ASN A 86 -23.13 -13.52 22.11
C ASN A 86 -23.69 -14.25 20.88
N LEU A 87 -22.87 -14.50 19.86
CA LEU A 87 -23.25 -15.25 18.66
C LEU A 87 -23.66 -16.68 19.01
N ILE A 88 -22.87 -17.38 19.84
CA ILE A 88 -23.19 -18.74 20.29
C ILE A 88 -24.47 -18.74 21.11
N ASN A 89 -24.61 -17.84 22.09
CA ASN A 89 -25.79 -17.77 22.96
C ASN A 89 -27.06 -17.42 22.20
N THR A 90 -26.97 -16.51 21.23
CA THR A 90 -28.08 -16.13 20.36
C THR A 90 -28.49 -17.28 19.46
N ALA A 91 -27.53 -17.92 18.78
CA ALA A 91 -27.78 -19.07 17.90
C ALA A 91 -28.33 -20.28 18.68
N GLY A 92 -27.88 -20.47 19.92
CA GLY A 92 -28.32 -21.57 20.79
C GLY A 92 -29.74 -21.40 21.34
N ALA A 93 -30.32 -20.20 21.31
CA ALA A 93 -31.70 -19.93 21.78
C ALA A 93 -32.01 -20.54 23.17
N GLY A 94 -31.05 -20.45 24.10
CA GLY A 94 -31.16 -20.99 25.47
C GLY A 94 -30.80 -22.48 25.62
N LYS A 95 -30.59 -23.22 24.52
CA LYS A 95 -30.14 -24.63 24.55
C LYS A 95 -28.67 -24.78 24.89
N VAL A 96 -27.86 -23.79 24.53
CA VAL A 96 -26.43 -23.72 24.88
C VAL A 96 -26.14 -22.37 25.54
N THR A 97 -25.24 -22.39 26.51
CA THR A 97 -24.68 -21.19 27.14
C THR A 97 -23.16 -21.21 27.02
N ALA A 98 -22.61 -20.25 26.29
CA ALA A 98 -21.19 -19.95 26.22
C ALA A 98 -20.79 -18.95 27.29
N THR A 99 -19.69 -19.22 27.98
CA THR A 99 -19.03 -18.32 28.94
C THR A 99 -17.52 -18.40 28.80
N VAL A 100 -16.78 -17.52 29.48
CA VAL A 100 -15.35 -17.76 29.74
C VAL A 100 -15.22 -18.98 30.66
N SER A 101 -14.16 -19.77 30.47
CA SER A 101 -13.86 -20.94 31.28
C SER A 101 -13.51 -20.57 32.72
N ASP A 102 -13.60 -21.55 33.62
CA ASP A 102 -13.20 -21.37 35.02
C ASP A 102 -11.69 -21.13 35.17
N SER A 103 -10.88 -21.50 34.16
CA SER A 103 -9.44 -21.17 34.07
C SER A 103 -9.18 -19.68 33.73
N GLY A 104 -10.19 -18.97 33.24
CA GLY A 104 -10.08 -17.57 32.79
C GLY A 104 -9.48 -17.40 31.40
N ASN A 105 -8.95 -18.46 30.77
CA ASN A 105 -8.15 -18.37 29.54
C ASN A 105 -8.73 -19.13 28.33
N GLY A 106 -9.91 -19.74 28.47
CA GLY A 106 -10.63 -20.44 27.40
C GLY A 106 -12.12 -20.11 27.39
N LEU A 107 -12.87 -20.79 26.52
CA LEU A 107 -14.33 -20.74 26.48
C LEU A 107 -14.93 -22.02 27.06
N LYS A 108 -16.10 -21.90 27.69
CA LYS A 108 -16.89 -23.01 28.19
C LYS A 108 -18.26 -22.99 27.55
N LEU A 109 -18.71 -24.14 27.06
CA LEU A 109 -20.05 -24.34 26.53
C LEU A 109 -20.82 -25.26 27.47
N GLN A 110 -21.96 -24.79 27.97
CA GLN A 110 -22.90 -25.57 28.76
C GLN A 110 -24.11 -25.91 27.89
N ASP A 111 -24.40 -27.19 27.75
CA ASP A 111 -25.65 -27.71 27.23
C ASP A 111 -26.73 -27.64 28.33
N ASN A 112 -27.85 -27.01 28.00
CA ASN A 112 -29.00 -26.84 28.88
C ASN A 112 -30.14 -27.83 28.54
N THR A 113 -29.96 -28.68 27.52
CA THR A 113 -30.96 -29.64 27.06
C THR A 113 -30.83 -31.02 27.71
N GLY A 114 -29.66 -31.31 28.31
CA GLY A 114 -29.40 -32.58 28.99
C GLY A 114 -27.98 -32.69 29.53
N SER A 115 -27.67 -33.83 30.15
CA SER A 115 -26.36 -34.12 30.73
C SER A 115 -25.46 -34.98 29.83
N GLY A 116 -25.81 -35.12 28.55
CA GLY A 116 -25.07 -35.91 27.56
C GLY A 116 -23.83 -35.18 27.03
N ALA A 117 -23.21 -35.74 25.99
CA ALA A 117 -22.06 -35.11 25.36
C ALA A 117 -22.53 -34.02 24.40
N ILE A 118 -22.18 -32.76 24.70
CA ILE A 118 -22.20 -31.68 23.73
C ILE A 118 -21.01 -31.86 22.77
N THR A 119 -21.19 -31.67 21.48
CA THR A 119 -20.10 -31.76 20.50
C THR A 119 -20.03 -30.52 19.64
N VAL A 120 -18.82 -30.15 19.24
CA VAL A 120 -18.55 -29.02 18.36
C VAL A 120 -17.69 -29.54 17.21
N ALA A 121 -18.16 -29.32 15.98
CA ALA A 121 -17.46 -29.67 14.77
C ALA A 121 -17.19 -28.41 13.94
N ALA A 122 -16.01 -28.33 13.33
CA ALA A 122 -15.74 -27.31 12.33
C ALA A 122 -16.68 -27.48 11.12
N ALA A 123 -17.13 -26.38 10.55
CA ALA A 123 -17.95 -26.36 9.35
C ALA A 123 -17.12 -25.86 8.15
N GLY A 124 -17.30 -26.52 7.00
CA GLY A 124 -16.56 -26.19 5.78
C GLY A 124 -15.04 -26.24 5.98
N SER A 125 -14.36 -25.16 5.60
CA SER A 125 -12.91 -24.98 5.75
C SER A 125 -12.53 -24.06 6.92
N SER A 126 -13.46 -23.72 7.80
CA SER A 126 -13.20 -22.82 8.92
C SER A 126 -12.36 -23.49 10.01
N ASN A 127 -11.44 -22.74 10.62
CA ASN A 127 -10.67 -23.17 11.79
C ASN A 127 -11.15 -22.50 13.07
N ALA A 128 -12.26 -21.75 13.04
CA ALA A 128 -12.67 -20.90 14.15
C ALA A 128 -12.89 -21.69 15.45
N ALA A 129 -13.56 -22.85 15.40
CA ALA A 129 -13.75 -23.68 16.60
C ALA A 129 -12.44 -24.20 17.19
N ALA A 130 -11.47 -24.55 16.34
CA ALA A 130 -10.15 -25.00 16.78
C ALA A 130 -9.37 -23.84 17.41
N ASP A 131 -9.42 -22.66 16.79
CA ASP A 131 -8.74 -21.45 17.28
C ASP A 131 -9.38 -20.91 18.57
N LEU A 132 -10.70 -21.05 18.73
CA LEU A 132 -11.43 -20.75 19.96
C LEU A 132 -11.23 -21.81 21.05
N GLY A 133 -10.52 -22.90 20.76
CA GLY A 133 -10.21 -23.96 21.71
C GLY A 133 -11.41 -24.86 22.05
N ILE A 134 -12.53 -24.76 21.32
CA ILE A 134 -13.80 -25.45 21.59
C ILE A 134 -14.09 -26.58 20.60
N LEU A 135 -13.16 -26.94 19.72
CA LEU A 135 -13.36 -28.08 18.80
C LEU A 135 -13.29 -29.41 19.58
N GLY A 136 -14.32 -30.26 19.46
CA GLY A 136 -14.34 -31.58 20.09
C GLY A 136 -15.63 -31.90 20.85
N ALA A 137 -15.55 -32.85 21.77
CA ALA A 137 -16.69 -33.31 22.57
C ALA A 137 -16.50 -33.02 24.05
N GLY A 138 -17.57 -32.53 24.69
CA GLY A 138 -17.67 -32.31 26.12
C GLY A 138 -18.20 -33.54 26.86
N THR A 139 -18.13 -33.49 28.20
CA THR A 139 -18.67 -34.54 29.07
C THR A 139 -19.60 -33.92 30.12
N GLY A 140 -20.64 -34.65 30.53
CA GLY A 140 -21.58 -34.17 31.56
C GLY A 140 -22.34 -32.89 31.18
N GLY A 141 -22.69 -32.72 29.90
CA GLY A 141 -23.37 -31.53 29.40
C GLY A 141 -22.47 -30.29 29.27
N ALA A 142 -21.16 -30.38 29.53
CA ALA A 142 -20.25 -29.25 29.41
C ALA A 142 -19.03 -29.57 28.54
N LEU A 143 -18.64 -28.63 27.69
CA LEU A 143 -17.36 -28.61 27.02
C LEU A 143 -16.53 -27.47 27.60
N ASN A 144 -15.45 -27.82 28.28
CA ASN A 144 -14.42 -26.85 28.67
C ASN A 144 -13.40 -26.78 27.54
N GLY A 145 -13.35 -25.65 26.85
CA GLY A 145 -12.36 -25.40 25.81
C GLY A 145 -10.94 -25.28 26.38
N THR A 146 -9.97 -25.51 25.52
CA THR A 146 -8.55 -25.30 25.84
C THR A 146 -8.23 -23.81 25.98
N ASP A 147 -7.15 -23.50 26.70
CA ASP A 147 -6.68 -22.13 26.83
C ASP A 147 -6.25 -21.58 25.45
N VAL A 148 -6.80 -20.42 25.10
CA VAL A 148 -6.50 -19.67 23.87
C VAL A 148 -5.69 -18.40 24.15
N LEU A 149 -5.55 -18.05 25.43
CA LEU A 149 -4.66 -17.01 25.91
C LEU A 149 -3.63 -17.63 26.86
N THR A 150 -2.36 -17.29 26.65
CA THR A 150 -1.25 -17.83 27.45
C THR A 150 -0.89 -16.87 28.59
N LYS A 151 -0.31 -17.44 29.64
CA LYS A 151 0.34 -16.70 30.73
C LYS A 151 1.47 -15.83 30.19
N LEU A 152 1.84 -14.79 30.94
CA LEU A 152 2.98 -13.95 30.57
C LEU A 152 4.29 -14.75 30.50
N GLY A 153 5.11 -14.42 29.50
CA GLY A 153 6.46 -14.98 29.37
C GLY A 153 6.51 -16.41 28.82
N THR A 154 5.42 -16.93 28.24
CA THR A 154 5.42 -18.23 27.56
C THR A 154 4.73 -18.18 26.20
N VAL A 155 4.77 -19.32 25.50
CA VAL A 155 4.16 -19.55 24.20
C VAL A 155 3.33 -20.82 24.28
N SER A 156 2.18 -20.84 23.62
CA SER A 156 1.32 -22.01 23.55
C SER A 156 1.99 -23.10 22.74
N LEU A 157 1.90 -24.35 23.20
CA LEU A 157 2.36 -25.49 22.40
C LEU A 157 1.56 -25.62 21.10
N ARG A 158 0.33 -25.08 21.03
CA ARG A 158 -0.50 -25.03 19.81
C ARG A 158 0.06 -24.08 18.75
N SER A 159 0.89 -23.12 19.13
CA SER A 159 1.50 -22.13 18.23
C SER A 159 2.87 -22.57 17.70
N LEU A 160 3.37 -23.73 18.11
CA LEU A 160 4.65 -24.29 17.67
C LEU A 160 4.47 -25.17 16.42
N ASN A 161 5.59 -25.59 15.83
CA ASN A 161 5.64 -26.37 14.59
C ASN A 161 4.83 -25.71 13.46
N GLY A 162 5.06 -24.41 13.24
CA GLY A 162 4.31 -23.58 12.31
C GLY A 162 2.82 -23.44 12.62
N GLY A 163 2.44 -23.68 13.87
CA GLY A 163 1.06 -23.61 14.34
C GLY A 163 0.24 -24.88 14.15
N ALA A 164 0.88 -25.98 13.74
CA ALA A 164 0.30 -27.33 13.80
C ALA A 164 0.18 -27.84 15.25
N GLY A 165 0.97 -27.25 16.15
CA GLY A 165 1.01 -27.61 17.55
C GLY A 165 1.94 -28.79 17.85
N LEU A 166 2.27 -28.96 19.14
CA LEU A 166 2.99 -30.12 19.64
C LEU A 166 2.08 -30.94 20.57
N SER A 167 1.92 -32.23 20.23
CA SER A 167 1.37 -33.22 21.16
C SER A 167 2.53 -33.92 21.84
N LEU A 168 2.60 -33.80 23.16
CA LEU A 168 3.68 -34.34 23.97
C LEU A 168 3.19 -35.58 24.74
N GLY A 169 4.08 -36.53 24.96
CA GLY A 169 3.88 -37.69 25.83
C GLY A 169 4.88 -37.65 26.98
N SER A 170 5.43 -38.80 27.35
CA SER A 170 6.44 -38.88 28.39
C SER A 170 7.86 -38.97 27.83
N ILE A 171 8.84 -38.47 28.59
CA ILE A 171 10.26 -38.63 28.32
C ILE A 171 10.97 -39.27 29.51
N GLN A 172 12.12 -39.86 29.28
CA GLN A 172 13.02 -40.33 30.33
C GLN A 172 14.32 -39.55 30.28
N ILE A 173 14.77 -39.04 31.42
CA ILE A 173 16.06 -38.35 31.56
C ILE A 173 16.89 -39.09 32.60
N VAL A 174 18.14 -39.40 32.25
CA VAL A 174 19.18 -39.91 33.15
C VAL A 174 20.29 -38.87 33.24
N ASN A 175 20.51 -38.34 34.43
CA ASN A 175 21.57 -37.37 34.68
C ASN A 175 22.96 -38.03 34.68
N ARG A 176 24.02 -37.23 34.65
CA ARG A 176 25.41 -37.71 34.64
C ARG A 176 25.83 -38.44 35.91
N GLY A 177 25.12 -38.21 37.01
CA GLY A 177 25.24 -38.93 38.28
C GLY A 177 24.49 -40.27 38.33
N GLY A 178 23.76 -40.63 37.27
CA GLY A 178 22.98 -41.87 37.16
C GLY A 178 21.56 -41.82 37.71
N ALA A 179 21.08 -40.67 38.20
CA ALA A 179 19.69 -40.51 38.63
C ALA A 179 18.75 -40.45 37.41
N LEU A 180 17.62 -41.15 37.49
CA LEU A 180 16.65 -41.31 36.40
C LEU A 180 15.28 -40.76 36.81
N ALA A 181 14.63 -40.03 35.90
CA ALA A 181 13.22 -39.67 36.03
C ALA A 181 12.46 -39.94 34.72
N ASN A 182 11.23 -40.45 34.87
CA ASN A 182 10.23 -40.47 33.81
C ASN A 182 9.30 -39.27 34.03
N ILE A 183 9.22 -38.38 33.04
CA ILE A 183 8.50 -37.11 33.14
C ILE A 183 7.36 -37.15 32.13
N ASP A 184 6.14 -37.01 32.62
CA ASP A 184 4.95 -36.91 31.76
C ASP A 184 4.72 -35.44 31.38
N LEU A 185 4.73 -35.16 30.07
CA LEU A 185 4.51 -33.83 29.50
C LEU A 185 3.15 -33.73 28.79
N SER A 186 2.31 -34.76 28.84
CA SER A 186 1.04 -34.83 28.09
C SER A 186 0.01 -33.80 28.52
N ALA A 187 0.08 -33.34 29.77
CA ALA A 187 -0.78 -32.28 30.31
C ALA A 187 -0.24 -30.87 30.06
N ALA A 188 0.95 -30.71 29.47
CA ALA A 188 1.53 -29.41 29.20
C ALA A 188 0.78 -28.68 28.09
N SER A 189 0.52 -27.39 28.29
CA SER A 189 -0.18 -26.53 27.32
C SER A 189 0.70 -25.41 26.77
N THR A 190 1.76 -25.07 27.51
CA THR A 190 2.74 -24.04 27.17
C THR A 190 4.17 -24.56 27.25
N VAL A 191 5.12 -23.87 26.61
CA VAL A 191 6.55 -24.19 26.75
C VAL A 191 7.00 -24.06 28.21
N ARG A 192 6.39 -23.16 28.98
CA ARG A 192 6.74 -22.98 30.38
C ARG A 192 6.31 -24.18 31.22
N ASP A 193 5.13 -24.75 30.96
CA ASP A 193 4.69 -25.99 31.62
C ASP A 193 5.69 -27.13 31.40
N VAL A 194 6.22 -27.26 30.17
CA VAL A 194 7.25 -28.27 29.85
C VAL A 194 8.52 -28.05 30.68
N VAL A 195 9.00 -26.81 30.73
CA VAL A 195 10.19 -26.45 31.52
C VAL A 195 9.96 -26.74 33.01
N ASP A 196 8.80 -26.37 33.54
CA ASP A 196 8.45 -26.57 34.96
C ASP A 196 8.31 -28.05 35.32
N LEU A 197 7.68 -28.86 34.46
CA LEU A 197 7.55 -30.31 34.66
C LEU A 197 8.91 -31.01 34.66
N ILE A 198 9.83 -30.61 33.79
CA ILE A 198 11.20 -31.16 33.78
C ILE A 198 11.97 -30.73 35.04
N ASN A 199 11.89 -29.45 35.42
CA ASN A 199 12.58 -28.93 36.61
C ASN A 199 12.03 -29.54 37.92
N ALA A 200 10.74 -29.87 37.96
CA ALA A 200 10.11 -30.51 39.11
C ALA A 200 10.54 -31.98 39.29
N ALA A 201 11.20 -32.59 38.31
CA ALA A 201 11.64 -33.99 38.38
C ALA A 201 12.73 -34.24 39.45
N GLY A 202 13.43 -33.20 39.93
CA GLY A 202 14.35 -33.29 41.07
C GLY A 202 15.65 -34.07 40.81
N ILE A 203 16.01 -34.33 39.54
CA ILE A 203 17.19 -35.11 39.15
C ILE A 203 18.45 -34.27 38.89
N ALA A 204 18.54 -33.07 39.49
CA ALA A 204 19.65 -32.13 39.25
C ALA A 204 19.89 -31.78 37.76
N VAL A 205 18.86 -31.90 36.92
CA VAL A 205 18.84 -31.38 35.55
C VAL A 205 17.94 -30.15 35.54
N THR A 206 18.42 -29.06 34.93
CA THR A 206 17.67 -27.83 34.79
C THR A 206 17.29 -27.62 33.34
N ALA A 207 15.99 -27.51 33.08
CA ALA A 207 15.43 -27.05 31.82
C ALA A 207 15.29 -25.52 31.81
N SER A 208 15.64 -24.91 30.69
CA SER A 208 15.41 -23.50 30.39
C SER A 208 15.05 -23.31 28.91
N ILE A 209 14.58 -22.12 28.55
CA ILE A 209 14.56 -21.75 27.13
C ILE A 209 16.00 -21.59 26.65
N SER A 210 16.30 -22.02 25.43
CA SER A 210 17.60 -21.83 24.81
C SER A 210 17.95 -20.34 24.73
N LYS A 211 19.23 -20.00 24.68
CA LYS A 211 19.66 -18.61 24.52
C LYS A 211 19.15 -17.96 23.22
N SER A 212 19.00 -18.74 22.16
CA SER A 212 18.36 -18.31 20.92
C SER A 212 16.88 -17.95 21.11
N GLY A 213 16.22 -18.46 22.14
CA GLY A 213 14.79 -18.28 22.38
C GLY A 213 13.90 -19.20 21.54
N ALA A 214 14.49 -20.09 20.72
CA ALA A 214 13.78 -20.92 19.75
C ALA A 214 13.48 -22.35 20.24
N GLY A 215 14.15 -22.82 21.29
CA GLY A 215 14.04 -24.20 21.77
C GLY A 215 14.17 -24.33 23.28
N ILE A 216 14.23 -25.57 23.76
CA ILE A 216 14.45 -25.91 25.17
C ILE A 216 15.90 -26.36 25.33
N GLN A 217 16.57 -25.93 26.39
CA GLN A 217 17.92 -26.33 26.75
C GLN A 217 17.89 -27.08 28.08
N LEU A 218 18.67 -28.16 28.17
CA LEU A 218 18.88 -28.91 29.41
C LEU A 218 20.33 -28.77 29.87
N THR A 219 20.51 -28.45 31.15
CA THR A 219 21.83 -28.38 31.79
C THR A 219 21.86 -29.37 32.96
N ASP A 220 22.84 -30.26 32.94
CA ASP A 220 23.08 -31.19 34.04
C ASP A 220 23.95 -30.54 35.13
N ASN A 221 23.41 -30.49 36.35
CA ASN A 221 24.06 -29.91 37.52
C ASN A 221 24.43 -30.97 38.56
N SER A 222 24.44 -32.26 38.20
CA SER A 222 24.65 -33.36 39.13
C SER A 222 26.12 -33.57 39.51
N GLY A 223 27.06 -33.00 38.73
CA GLY A 223 28.51 -33.16 38.92
C GLY A 223 29.05 -34.57 38.61
N GLY A 224 28.25 -35.44 37.98
CA GLY A 224 28.67 -36.80 37.62
C GLY A 224 29.56 -36.86 36.39
N THR A 225 30.22 -37.99 36.18
CA THR A 225 31.12 -38.25 35.04
C THR A 225 30.47 -39.07 33.92
N GLY A 226 29.23 -39.54 34.10
CA GLY A 226 28.48 -40.25 33.08
C GLY A 226 27.95 -39.33 31.97
N ASN A 227 27.21 -39.90 31.04
CA ASN A 227 26.50 -39.14 30.01
C ASN A 227 25.15 -38.65 30.53
N LEU A 228 24.71 -37.49 30.07
CA LEU A 228 23.31 -37.09 30.17
C LEU A 228 22.55 -37.82 29.06
N ILE A 229 21.55 -38.63 29.41
CA ILE A 229 20.79 -39.44 28.44
C ILE A 229 19.33 -39.01 28.46
N ILE A 230 18.79 -38.70 27.30
CA ILE A 230 17.36 -38.41 27.12
C ILE A 230 16.81 -39.43 26.13
N ASN A 231 15.78 -40.15 26.57
CA ASN A 231 15.09 -41.19 25.80
C ASN A 231 13.59 -40.89 25.73
N GLU A 232 12.94 -41.52 24.75
CA GLU A 232 11.48 -41.61 24.74
C GLU A 232 10.98 -42.51 25.87
N SER A 233 9.81 -42.17 26.42
CA SER A 233 9.10 -43.00 27.39
C SER A 233 7.65 -43.17 26.95
N GLY A 234 7.05 -44.34 27.21
CA GLY A 234 5.64 -44.60 26.86
C GLY A 234 5.34 -44.73 25.36
N GLY A 235 6.35 -44.96 24.50
CA GLY A 235 6.16 -45.20 23.06
C GLY A 235 5.92 -43.95 22.20
N GLY A 236 6.10 -42.75 22.76
CA GLY A 236 5.98 -41.48 22.05
C GLY A 236 7.25 -41.06 21.29
N SER A 237 7.21 -39.88 20.68
CA SER A 237 8.33 -39.23 19.99
C SER A 237 8.63 -37.83 20.56
N THR A 238 8.36 -37.63 21.85
CA THR A 238 8.38 -36.35 22.54
C THR A 238 9.79 -35.76 22.60
N ALA A 239 10.78 -36.56 23.01
CA ALA A 239 12.16 -36.11 23.09
C ALA A 239 12.71 -35.74 21.70
N ALA A 240 12.38 -36.52 20.67
CA ALA A 240 12.73 -36.22 19.28
C ALA A 240 12.03 -34.96 18.75
N THR A 241 10.75 -34.78 19.10
CA THR A 241 9.95 -33.59 18.76
C THR A 241 10.52 -32.33 19.40
N LEU A 242 11.10 -32.41 20.60
CA LEU A 242 11.81 -31.29 21.24
C LEU A 242 13.27 -31.16 20.77
N GLY A 243 13.79 -32.14 20.02
CA GLY A 243 15.19 -32.19 19.58
C GLY A 243 16.18 -32.50 20.70
N LEU A 244 15.72 -33.13 21.78
CA LEU A 244 16.52 -33.46 22.97
C LEU A 244 16.97 -34.92 23.02
N LEU A 245 16.42 -35.79 22.17
CA LEU A 245 16.72 -37.23 22.15
C LEU A 245 18.22 -37.50 21.90
N GLY A 246 18.88 -38.23 22.79
CA GLY A 246 20.28 -38.61 22.60
C GLY A 246 21.05 -38.92 23.89
N SER A 247 22.34 -39.21 23.73
CA SER A 247 23.30 -39.41 24.82
C SER A 247 24.45 -38.42 24.66
N PHE A 248 24.66 -37.59 25.68
CA PHE A 248 25.54 -36.43 25.64
C PHE A 248 26.65 -36.55 26.68
N ASP A 249 27.89 -36.64 26.21
CA ASP A 249 29.09 -36.74 27.07
C ASP A 249 29.50 -35.38 27.67
N LEU A 250 30.62 -35.36 28.40
CA LEU A 250 31.14 -34.18 29.09
C LEU A 250 31.55 -33.02 28.17
N SER A 251 31.72 -33.22 26.86
CA SER A 251 32.02 -32.13 25.92
C SER A 251 30.86 -31.16 25.74
N TYR A 252 29.64 -31.61 26.05
CA TYR A 252 28.44 -30.78 26.06
C TYR A 252 28.28 -30.13 27.43
N SER A 253 28.39 -28.80 27.51
CA SER A 253 28.04 -28.07 28.74
C SER A 253 26.53 -28.04 28.99
N SER A 254 25.74 -28.23 27.93
CA SER A 254 24.28 -28.27 27.92
C SER A 254 23.80 -28.95 26.63
N VAL A 255 22.57 -29.43 26.64
CA VAL A 255 21.88 -30.02 25.48
C VAL A 255 20.88 -29.02 24.96
N GLN A 256 21.05 -28.58 23.72
CA GLN A 256 20.12 -27.66 23.07
C GLN A 256 19.15 -28.45 22.20
N GLY A 257 17.86 -28.25 22.44
CA GLY A 257 16.79 -28.71 21.55
C GLY A 257 16.78 -27.94 20.24
N LYS A 258 16.02 -28.44 19.28
CA LYS A 258 15.86 -27.77 17.97
C LYS A 258 14.98 -26.53 18.07
N ASN A 259 15.04 -25.67 17.05
CA ASN A 259 14.03 -24.63 16.83
C ASN A 259 12.63 -25.27 16.75
N LEU A 260 11.75 -24.90 17.68
CA LEU A 260 10.38 -25.42 17.78
C LEU A 260 9.41 -24.74 16.80
N GLN A 261 9.90 -23.82 15.97
CA GLN A 261 9.18 -23.18 14.87
C GLN A 261 7.88 -22.54 15.36
N ARG A 262 8.01 -21.54 16.24
CA ARG A 262 6.86 -20.73 16.64
C ARG A 262 6.28 -20.03 15.41
N GLN A 263 4.98 -20.15 15.20
CA GLN A 263 4.29 -19.44 14.13
C GLN A 263 4.31 -17.93 14.39
N TYR A 264 4.95 -17.18 13.49
CA TYR A 264 4.98 -15.72 13.49
C TYR A 264 4.01 -15.13 12.46
N VAL A 265 3.71 -15.89 11.42
CA VAL A 265 2.85 -15.48 10.31
C VAL A 265 1.63 -16.39 10.27
N SER A 266 0.45 -15.78 10.26
CA SER A 266 -0.83 -16.46 10.09
C SER A 266 -1.65 -15.79 9.00
N GLU A 267 -2.78 -16.40 8.64
CA GLU A 267 -3.77 -15.81 7.73
C GLU A 267 -4.26 -14.45 8.24
N ASN A 268 -4.34 -14.27 9.57
CA ASN A 268 -4.78 -13.02 10.18
C ASN A 268 -3.69 -11.95 10.26
N SER A 269 -2.44 -12.25 9.91
CA SER A 269 -1.35 -11.28 9.98
C SER A 269 -1.62 -10.09 9.04
N LEU A 270 -1.51 -8.88 9.58
CA LEU A 270 -1.73 -7.64 8.83
C LEU A 270 -0.57 -7.40 7.86
N LEU A 271 -0.90 -7.01 6.62
CA LEU A 271 0.07 -6.66 5.59
C LEU A 271 0.97 -5.49 6.00
N SER A 272 0.47 -4.57 6.84
CA SER A 272 1.25 -3.45 7.39
C SER A 272 2.33 -3.88 8.38
N SER A 273 2.12 -4.99 9.09
CA SER A 273 3.06 -5.54 10.08
C SER A 273 3.99 -6.62 9.52
N TYR A 274 3.73 -7.09 8.31
CA TYR A 274 4.50 -8.16 7.66
C TYR A 274 5.95 -7.72 7.33
N ASN A 275 6.80 -8.67 6.94
CA ASN A 275 8.20 -8.44 6.58
C ASN A 275 8.98 -7.71 7.69
N GLY A 276 8.89 -8.25 8.91
CA GLY A 276 9.49 -7.67 10.12
C GLY A 276 9.04 -6.23 10.42
N GLY A 277 7.77 -5.89 10.17
CA GLY A 277 7.21 -4.56 10.42
C GLY A 277 7.46 -3.51 9.33
N ARG A 278 8.12 -3.88 8.22
CA ARG A 278 8.26 -2.99 7.05
C ARG A 278 6.94 -2.80 6.31
N GLY A 279 6.08 -3.82 6.37
CA GLY A 279 4.85 -3.92 5.63
C GLY A 279 5.03 -4.38 4.19
N VAL A 280 3.92 -4.68 3.54
CA VAL A 280 3.84 -5.04 2.12
C VAL A 280 3.29 -3.86 1.34
N ALA A 281 4.06 -3.38 0.35
CA ALA A 281 3.54 -2.39 -0.58
C ALA A 281 2.42 -3.00 -1.44
N ARG A 282 1.28 -2.32 -1.54
CA ARG A 282 0.19 -2.71 -2.42
C ARG A 282 0.56 -2.44 -3.88
N GLY A 283 0.36 -3.42 -4.73
CA GLY A 283 0.85 -3.44 -6.10
C GLY A 283 0.39 -4.68 -6.83
N LYS A 284 1.00 -4.97 -7.98
CA LYS A 284 0.60 -6.08 -8.87
C LYS A 284 1.78 -6.98 -9.15
N PHE A 285 1.51 -8.28 -9.22
CA PHE A 285 2.52 -9.26 -9.63
C PHE A 285 1.88 -10.34 -10.49
N ARG A 286 2.68 -10.93 -11.37
CA ARG A 286 2.29 -12.08 -12.21
C ARG A 286 2.74 -13.36 -11.53
N ILE A 287 1.86 -14.35 -11.52
CA ILE A 287 2.18 -15.74 -11.20
C ILE A 287 2.09 -16.56 -12.48
N THR A 288 3.01 -17.49 -12.67
CA THR A 288 3.07 -18.43 -13.81
C THR A 288 3.21 -19.84 -13.27
N ASP A 289 2.31 -20.73 -13.66
CA ASP A 289 2.35 -22.14 -13.26
C ASP A 289 3.27 -22.97 -14.16
N SER A 290 3.48 -24.23 -13.81
CA SER A 290 4.34 -25.18 -14.53
C SER A 290 3.85 -25.55 -15.94
N THR A 291 2.61 -25.23 -16.29
CA THR A 291 2.06 -25.41 -17.65
C THR A 291 2.28 -24.17 -18.52
N GLY A 292 2.77 -23.07 -17.93
CA GLY A 292 2.93 -21.77 -18.58
C GLY A 292 1.68 -20.90 -18.47
N THR A 293 0.66 -21.30 -17.70
CA THR A 293 -0.53 -20.48 -17.46
C THR A 293 -0.17 -19.34 -16.53
N THR A 294 -0.45 -18.11 -16.97
CA THR A 294 -0.14 -16.90 -16.20
C THR A 294 -1.41 -16.24 -15.67
N ALA A 295 -1.34 -15.69 -14.45
CA ALA A 295 -2.36 -14.79 -13.93
C ALA A 295 -1.72 -13.58 -13.26
N VAL A 296 -2.45 -12.46 -13.25
CA VAL A 296 -2.05 -11.25 -12.51
C VAL A 296 -2.81 -11.21 -11.20
N VAL A 297 -2.07 -11.04 -10.12
CA VAL A 297 -2.59 -10.77 -8.78
C VAL A 297 -2.47 -9.27 -8.53
N ASP A 298 -3.60 -8.63 -8.30
CA ASP A 298 -3.72 -7.18 -8.07
C ASP A 298 -4.19 -6.91 -6.64
N LEU A 299 -3.32 -6.32 -5.81
CA LEU A 299 -3.63 -5.90 -4.44
C LEU A 299 -3.85 -4.38 -4.33
N THR A 300 -4.05 -3.69 -5.45
CA THR A 300 -4.26 -2.23 -5.47
C THR A 300 -5.70 -1.82 -5.18
N GLN A 301 -6.62 -2.79 -5.10
CA GLN A 301 -8.05 -2.60 -4.85
C GLN A 301 -8.31 -2.01 -3.46
N GLY A 302 -7.40 -2.26 -2.51
CA GLY A 302 -7.33 -1.55 -1.23
C GLY A 302 -8.17 -2.17 -0.12
N ASN A 303 -8.92 -3.22 -0.43
CA ASN A 303 -9.64 -4.09 0.50
C ASN A 303 -8.73 -5.14 1.16
N GLU A 304 -7.52 -5.37 0.64
CA GLU A 304 -6.58 -6.37 1.18
C GLU A 304 -5.81 -5.80 2.37
N LEU A 305 -6.16 -6.25 3.57
CA LEU A 305 -5.56 -5.81 4.84
C LEU A 305 -4.70 -6.91 5.47
N ARG A 306 -5.02 -8.18 5.22
CA ARG A 306 -4.40 -9.36 5.85
C ARG A 306 -3.83 -10.32 4.82
N LEU A 307 -3.00 -11.25 5.27
CA LEU A 307 -2.50 -12.33 4.43
C LEU A 307 -3.60 -13.27 3.93
N SER A 308 -4.70 -13.43 4.66
CA SER A 308 -5.90 -14.16 4.21
C SER A 308 -6.43 -13.61 2.88
N ASP A 309 -6.43 -12.28 2.74
CA ASP A 309 -6.92 -11.61 1.53
C ASP A 309 -5.97 -11.89 0.36
N VAL A 310 -4.65 -11.86 0.61
CA VAL A 310 -3.63 -12.20 -0.39
C VAL A 310 -3.73 -13.67 -0.82
N ILE A 311 -3.92 -14.58 0.14
CA ILE A 311 -4.10 -16.01 -0.13
C ILE A 311 -5.36 -16.23 -0.98
N ALA A 312 -6.47 -15.61 -0.60
CA ALA A 312 -7.72 -15.68 -1.34
C ALA A 312 -7.55 -15.12 -2.77
N GLU A 313 -6.86 -13.99 -2.92
CA GLU A 313 -6.68 -13.33 -4.21
C GLU A 313 -5.69 -14.06 -5.13
N ILE A 314 -4.75 -14.84 -4.59
CA ILE A 314 -3.93 -15.77 -5.38
C ILE A 314 -4.76 -16.99 -5.80
N ASN A 315 -5.45 -17.61 -4.85
CA ASN A 315 -6.21 -18.85 -5.08
C ASN A 315 -7.45 -18.64 -5.98
N SER A 316 -7.98 -17.41 -6.04
CA SER A 316 -9.12 -17.05 -6.90
C SER A 316 -8.75 -16.94 -8.39
N ARG A 317 -7.46 -16.89 -8.74
CA ARG A 317 -7.02 -16.65 -10.13
C ARG A 317 -7.19 -17.85 -11.07
N GLY A 318 -7.53 -19.03 -10.54
CA GLY A 318 -7.77 -20.22 -11.35
C GLY A 318 -6.51 -20.76 -12.07
N THR A 319 -5.32 -20.40 -11.60
CA THR A 319 -4.08 -21.13 -11.93
C THR A 319 -4.01 -22.39 -11.06
N GLY A 320 -3.24 -23.42 -11.43
CA GLY A 320 -3.03 -24.55 -10.51
C GLY A 320 -2.07 -24.25 -9.36
N ILE A 321 -1.78 -22.97 -9.09
CA ILE A 321 -0.98 -22.53 -7.95
C ILE A 321 -1.91 -22.34 -6.75
N THR A 322 -1.56 -22.96 -5.63
CA THR A 322 -2.21 -22.79 -4.34
C THR A 322 -1.30 -22.06 -3.37
N ALA A 323 -1.79 -20.97 -2.79
CA ALA A 323 -1.14 -20.22 -1.73
C ALA A 323 -1.66 -20.64 -0.36
N ARG A 324 -0.77 -20.77 0.62
CA ARG A 324 -1.07 -21.03 2.04
C ARG A 324 0.09 -20.59 2.92
N ILE A 325 -0.10 -20.55 4.24
CA ILE A 325 1.03 -20.38 5.16
C ILE A 325 1.95 -21.61 5.10
N ASN A 326 3.26 -21.38 5.12
CA ASN A 326 4.25 -22.45 5.06
C ASN A 326 4.27 -23.31 6.36
N PRO A 327 4.80 -24.54 6.32
CA PRO A 327 4.81 -25.43 7.48
C PRO A 327 5.66 -24.93 8.67
N THR A 328 6.59 -24.01 8.45
CA THR A 328 7.39 -23.36 9.50
C THR A 328 6.62 -22.20 10.17
N GLY A 329 5.55 -21.71 9.56
CA GLY A 329 4.67 -20.67 10.11
C GLY A 329 5.28 -19.27 10.08
N ASP A 330 6.17 -19.00 9.13
CA ASP A 330 6.93 -17.75 9.05
C ASP A 330 6.83 -17.08 7.67
N GLY A 331 6.14 -17.68 6.71
CA GLY A 331 6.00 -17.12 5.37
C GLY A 331 4.85 -17.71 4.56
N LEU A 332 4.68 -17.17 3.35
CA LEU A 332 3.71 -17.63 2.37
C LEU A 332 4.34 -18.71 1.48
N LEU A 333 3.64 -19.83 1.29
CA LEU A 333 4.03 -20.92 0.41
C LEU A 333 3.11 -20.98 -0.80
N LEU A 334 3.70 -20.96 -1.99
CA LEU A 334 3.02 -21.22 -3.25
C LEU A 334 3.40 -22.63 -3.72
N VAL A 335 2.40 -23.49 -3.95
CA VAL A 335 2.58 -24.85 -4.45
C VAL A 335 1.83 -25.02 -5.75
N ASP A 336 2.53 -25.52 -6.77
CA ASP A 336 1.90 -25.92 -8.02
C ASP A 336 1.27 -27.31 -7.92
N THR A 337 0.05 -27.44 -8.44
CA THR A 337 -0.71 -28.68 -8.54
C THR A 337 -1.06 -29.05 -10.00
N SER A 338 -0.69 -28.21 -10.98
CA SER A 338 -1.00 -28.41 -12.41
C SER A 338 -0.21 -29.55 -13.07
N GLY A 339 0.95 -29.93 -12.53
CA GLY A 339 1.75 -31.06 -13.02
C GLY A 339 2.52 -30.83 -14.33
N GLY A 340 2.83 -29.59 -14.68
CA GLY A 340 3.62 -29.25 -15.87
C GLY A 340 5.13 -29.42 -15.70
N SER A 341 5.90 -29.04 -16.72
CA SER A 341 7.37 -29.22 -16.79
C SER A 341 8.18 -27.95 -16.51
N GLN A 342 7.52 -26.80 -16.35
CA GLN A 342 8.17 -25.53 -16.07
C GLN A 342 8.25 -25.25 -14.57
N LYS A 343 9.20 -24.41 -14.18
CA LYS A 343 9.27 -23.85 -12.82
C LYS A 343 8.12 -22.88 -12.63
N ILE A 344 7.49 -22.88 -11.46
CA ILE A 344 6.62 -21.76 -11.12
C ILE A 344 7.45 -20.48 -11.02
N LYS A 345 6.85 -19.38 -11.44
CA LYS A 345 7.50 -18.08 -11.49
C LYS A 345 6.58 -16.99 -10.99
N VAL A 346 7.14 -16.07 -10.20
CA VAL A 346 6.47 -14.89 -9.68
C VAL A 346 7.30 -13.65 -10.04
N GLU A 347 6.66 -12.67 -10.66
CA GLU A 347 7.31 -11.44 -11.13
C GLU A 347 6.51 -10.21 -10.72
N ASN A 348 7.16 -9.20 -10.13
CA ASN A 348 6.50 -7.92 -9.90
C ASN A 348 6.16 -7.21 -11.22
N LEU A 349 4.95 -6.67 -11.29
CA LEU A 349 4.48 -5.82 -12.39
C LEU A 349 4.45 -4.35 -11.98
N GLU A 350 4.02 -4.09 -10.75
CA GLU A 350 3.90 -2.76 -10.17
C GLU A 350 4.26 -2.82 -8.68
N GLY A 351 5.20 -1.97 -8.25
CA GLY A 351 5.65 -1.92 -6.86
C GLY A 351 6.60 -3.07 -6.48
N SER A 352 6.62 -3.40 -5.19
CA SER A 352 7.48 -4.45 -4.61
C SER A 352 6.71 -5.55 -3.89
N THR A 353 5.43 -5.71 -4.18
CA THR A 353 4.50 -6.60 -3.44
C THR A 353 5.00 -8.03 -3.32
N ALA A 354 5.37 -8.69 -4.41
CA ALA A 354 5.86 -10.08 -4.37
C ALA A 354 7.18 -10.19 -3.60
N ARG A 355 8.02 -9.16 -3.65
CA ARG A 355 9.28 -9.10 -2.93
C ARG A 355 9.06 -8.94 -1.44
N ASP A 356 8.16 -8.05 -1.05
CA ASP A 356 7.81 -7.78 0.35
C ASP A 356 7.08 -8.97 0.98
N LEU A 357 6.35 -9.75 0.18
CA LEU A 357 5.76 -11.04 0.57
C LEU A 357 6.79 -12.19 0.66
N GLY A 358 7.98 -12.01 0.09
CA GLY A 358 9.06 -13.01 0.05
C GLY A 358 8.89 -14.07 -1.05
N ILE A 359 7.96 -13.88 -1.99
CA ILE A 359 7.58 -14.88 -3.00
C ILE A 359 8.06 -14.54 -4.42
N GLU A 360 8.82 -13.46 -4.61
CA GLU A 360 9.39 -13.09 -5.91
C GLU A 360 10.49 -14.07 -6.34
N GLY A 361 10.43 -14.54 -7.59
CA GLY A 361 11.43 -15.44 -8.17
C GLY A 361 10.85 -16.68 -8.84
N GLU A 362 11.71 -17.69 -9.05
CA GLU A 362 11.37 -18.98 -9.65
C GLU A 362 11.61 -20.11 -8.64
N SER A 363 10.84 -21.20 -8.76
CA SER A 363 11.03 -22.36 -7.89
C SER A 363 12.40 -23.03 -8.06
N ALA A 364 12.86 -23.70 -6.99
CA ALA A 364 14.12 -24.43 -7.03
C ALA A 364 14.04 -25.67 -7.95
N SER A 365 12.88 -26.34 -7.98
CA SER A 365 12.63 -27.62 -8.67
C SER A 365 11.41 -27.56 -9.58
N VAL A 366 11.35 -28.43 -10.59
CA VAL A 366 10.22 -28.57 -11.54
C VAL A 366 9.29 -29.74 -11.22
N LEU A 367 9.55 -30.53 -10.16
CA LEU A 367 8.78 -31.77 -9.94
C LEU A 367 7.39 -31.46 -9.35
N ALA A 368 6.37 -32.06 -9.95
CA ALA A 368 4.96 -31.91 -9.60
C ALA A 368 4.53 -32.61 -8.29
N ASP A 369 5.47 -33.20 -7.56
CA ASP A 369 5.25 -33.93 -6.30
C ASP A 369 5.11 -33.01 -5.07
N GLY A 370 4.88 -31.72 -5.31
CA GLY A 370 4.90 -30.67 -4.28
C GLY A 370 6.27 -30.03 -4.07
N SER A 371 7.31 -30.41 -4.81
CA SER A 371 8.62 -29.72 -4.78
C SER A 371 8.72 -28.52 -5.74
N ASN A 372 7.82 -28.40 -6.72
CA ASN A 372 7.65 -27.18 -7.51
C ASN A 372 6.88 -26.12 -6.70
N LYS A 373 7.63 -25.46 -5.81
CA LYS A 373 7.11 -24.51 -4.82
C LYS A 373 8.01 -23.28 -4.67
N ILE A 374 7.43 -22.17 -4.25
CA ILE A 374 8.12 -20.96 -3.83
C ILE A 374 7.76 -20.73 -2.36
N ASP A 375 8.78 -20.73 -1.51
CA ASP A 375 8.63 -20.59 -0.07
C ASP A 375 9.15 -19.20 0.35
N GLY A 376 8.22 -18.33 0.74
CA GLY A 376 8.50 -16.99 1.25
C GLY A 376 8.84 -16.96 2.73
N SER A 377 9.38 -18.05 3.28
CA SER A 377 9.90 -18.16 4.64
C SER A 377 10.73 -16.93 5.02
N GLN A 378 10.60 -16.49 6.27
CA GLN A 378 11.39 -15.44 6.89
C GLN A 378 12.54 -16.03 7.72
N GLU A 379 12.83 -17.32 7.59
CA GLU A 379 13.99 -17.99 8.14
C GLU A 379 15.08 -18.09 7.06
N ARG A 380 16.35 -17.91 7.44
CA ARG A 380 17.50 -18.06 6.53
C ARG A 380 18.55 -18.94 7.19
N THR A 381 18.83 -20.08 6.59
CA THR A 381 19.89 -20.98 7.01
C THR A 381 21.20 -20.63 6.29
N LEU A 382 22.28 -20.50 7.06
CA LEU A 382 23.63 -20.33 6.53
C LEU A 382 24.44 -21.60 6.83
N VAL A 383 25.03 -22.18 5.79
CA VAL A 383 25.99 -23.27 5.95
C VAL A 383 27.39 -22.68 6.03
N LEU A 384 28.11 -23.07 7.07
CA LEU A 384 29.50 -22.68 7.30
C LEU A 384 30.42 -23.88 7.14
N ASP A 385 31.55 -23.64 6.50
CA ASP A 385 32.62 -24.61 6.33
C ASP A 385 33.72 -24.34 7.37
N GLY A 386 34.58 -25.33 7.65
CA GLY A 386 35.66 -25.19 8.63
C GLY A 386 36.70 -24.11 8.31
N THR A 387 36.69 -23.55 7.09
CA THR A 387 37.56 -22.45 6.65
C THR A 387 36.89 -21.07 6.72
N ASP A 388 35.62 -20.99 7.10
CA ASP A 388 34.93 -19.71 7.22
C ASP A 388 35.52 -18.87 8.36
N THR A 389 35.60 -17.56 8.13
CA THR A 389 36.08 -16.56 9.08
C THR A 389 34.94 -15.62 9.45
N LEU A 390 35.12 -14.79 10.48
CA LEU A 390 34.15 -13.73 10.80
C LEU A 390 33.88 -12.81 9.60
N THR A 391 34.88 -12.56 8.75
CA THR A 391 34.73 -11.75 7.54
C THR A 391 33.88 -12.46 6.48
N THR A 392 34.09 -13.76 6.27
CA THR A 392 33.24 -14.51 5.32
C THR A 392 31.82 -14.65 5.85
N LEU A 393 31.64 -14.85 7.16
CA LEU A 393 30.34 -14.88 7.82
C LEU A 393 29.61 -13.53 7.70
N GLN A 394 30.28 -12.41 7.97
CA GLN A 394 29.74 -11.07 7.76
C GLN A 394 29.24 -10.88 6.33
N LYS A 395 30.07 -11.27 5.35
CA LYS A 395 29.71 -11.17 3.93
C LYS A 395 28.50 -12.06 3.61
N LYS A 396 28.53 -13.33 4.02
CA LYS A 396 27.42 -14.29 3.82
C LYS A 396 26.10 -13.74 4.40
N ILE A 397 26.11 -13.17 5.61
CA ILE A 397 24.91 -12.56 6.22
C ILE A 397 24.41 -11.37 5.40
N ASN A 398 25.31 -10.46 5.00
CA ASN A 398 24.91 -9.27 4.25
C ASN A 398 24.43 -9.59 2.82
N ASP A 399 25.03 -10.61 2.18
CA ASP A 399 24.65 -11.09 0.84
C ASP A 399 23.26 -11.73 0.81
N LEU A 400 22.73 -12.23 1.94
CA LEU A 400 21.36 -12.75 2.01
C LEU A 400 20.31 -11.70 1.64
N GLY A 401 20.64 -10.40 1.74
CA GLY A 401 19.67 -9.32 1.56
C GLY A 401 18.50 -9.38 2.55
N PHE A 402 18.68 -10.15 3.63
CA PHE A 402 17.67 -10.42 4.65
C PHE A 402 17.57 -9.25 5.63
N GLY A 403 16.52 -9.19 6.47
CA GLY A 403 16.18 -8.07 7.36
C GLY A 403 17.21 -7.66 8.43
N VAL A 404 18.46 -8.07 8.30
CA VAL A 404 19.59 -7.80 9.21
C VAL A 404 20.81 -7.26 8.44
N SER A 405 21.76 -6.70 9.16
CA SER A 405 23.09 -6.33 8.68
C SER A 405 24.14 -6.76 9.70
N ALA A 406 25.24 -7.33 9.22
CA ALA A 406 26.36 -7.75 10.05
C ALA A 406 27.57 -6.82 9.85
N GLN A 407 28.27 -6.53 10.95
CA GLN A 407 29.53 -5.81 10.98
C GLN A 407 30.50 -6.43 11.99
N ILE A 408 31.80 -6.21 11.81
CA ILE A 408 32.82 -6.68 12.75
C ILE A 408 33.28 -5.48 13.58
N ILE A 409 33.21 -5.61 14.89
CA ILE A 409 33.68 -4.61 15.86
C ILE A 409 34.97 -5.12 16.48
N ASN A 410 35.96 -4.25 16.61
CA ASN A 410 37.13 -4.50 17.43
C ASN A 410 36.92 -3.83 18.80
N ASP A 411 36.78 -4.63 19.86
CA ASP A 411 36.55 -4.15 21.23
C ASP A 411 37.84 -3.78 21.98
N GLY A 412 39.01 -3.97 21.36
CA GLY A 412 40.32 -3.62 21.93
C GLY A 412 40.85 -4.60 22.98
N THR A 413 40.19 -5.74 23.21
CA THR A 413 40.69 -6.76 24.15
C THR A 413 41.93 -7.49 23.61
N THR A 414 42.81 -7.93 24.51
CA THR A 414 44.16 -8.41 24.15
C THR A 414 44.21 -9.82 23.56
N ALA A 415 43.20 -10.67 23.80
CA ALA A 415 43.20 -12.07 23.35
C ALA A 415 42.26 -12.30 22.16
N THR A 416 41.02 -11.82 22.24
CA THR A 416 39.99 -12.01 21.21
C THR A 416 39.28 -10.67 20.92
N PRO A 417 39.90 -9.73 20.22
CA PRO A 417 39.34 -8.38 20.05
C PRO A 417 38.09 -8.29 19.15
N TYR A 418 37.88 -9.26 18.26
CA TYR A 418 36.85 -9.15 17.23
C TYR A 418 35.51 -9.74 17.67
N ARG A 419 34.42 -8.99 17.46
CA ARG A 419 33.04 -9.37 17.72
C ARG A 419 32.21 -9.19 16.45
N LEU A 420 31.34 -10.15 16.15
CA LEU A 420 30.32 -9.98 15.11
C LEU A 420 29.12 -9.26 15.74
N SER A 421 28.79 -8.08 15.24
CA SER A 421 27.58 -7.35 15.61
C SER A 421 26.56 -7.49 14.49
N ILE A 422 25.37 -7.99 14.83
CA ILE A 422 24.26 -8.15 13.91
C ILE A 422 23.13 -7.21 14.36
N THR A 423 22.62 -6.41 13.43
CA THR A 423 21.59 -5.40 13.71
C THR A 423 20.43 -5.59 12.75
N ALA A 424 19.19 -5.52 13.26
CA ALA A 424 18.00 -5.52 12.42
C ALA A 424 17.95 -4.25 11.57
N ARG A 425 17.53 -4.38 10.31
CA ARG A 425 17.26 -3.22 9.42
C ARG A 425 15.93 -2.56 9.74
N ASN A 426 15.01 -3.32 10.33
CA ASN A 426 13.70 -2.83 10.72
C ASN A 426 13.71 -2.43 12.19
N SER A 427 13.01 -1.34 12.51
CA SER A 427 12.78 -0.86 13.87
C SER A 427 11.53 -1.51 14.48
N GLY A 428 11.32 -1.26 15.78
CA GLY A 428 10.18 -1.80 16.50
C GLY A 428 10.37 -3.26 16.90
N ARG A 429 9.46 -3.75 17.74
CA ARG A 429 9.43 -5.14 18.20
C ARG A 429 9.35 -6.13 17.03
N ALA A 430 8.67 -5.74 15.95
CA ALA A 430 8.56 -6.55 14.73
C ALA A 430 9.91 -6.75 14.00
N GLY A 431 10.90 -5.87 14.22
CA GLY A 431 12.25 -6.03 13.70
C GLY A 431 13.13 -7.01 14.50
N ARG A 432 12.64 -7.53 15.64
CA ARG A 432 13.38 -8.52 16.44
C ARG A 432 13.61 -9.78 15.60
N PHE A 433 14.85 -10.23 15.55
CA PHE A 433 15.22 -11.50 14.93
C PHE A 433 15.73 -12.48 15.98
N VAL A 434 15.69 -13.76 15.63
CA VAL A 434 16.29 -14.85 16.40
C VAL A 434 17.54 -15.31 15.66
N PHE A 435 18.62 -15.53 16.39
CA PHE A 435 19.83 -16.14 15.87
C PHE A 435 20.01 -17.50 16.53
N ASP A 436 20.16 -18.52 15.71
CA ASP A 436 20.48 -19.88 16.14
C ASP A 436 21.85 -20.25 15.56
N GLY A 437 22.83 -20.50 16.44
CA GLY A 437 24.17 -20.91 16.04
C GLY A 437 24.24 -22.36 15.55
N GLY A 438 23.17 -23.13 15.67
CA GLY A 438 23.12 -24.54 15.28
C GLY A 438 24.26 -25.34 15.91
N THR A 439 25.01 -26.07 15.07
CA THR A 439 26.13 -26.90 15.52
C THR A 439 27.46 -26.15 15.66
N THR A 440 27.51 -24.86 15.32
CA THR A 440 28.76 -24.08 15.28
C THR A 440 29.25 -23.65 16.66
N GLY A 441 28.39 -23.71 17.68
CA GLY A 441 28.67 -23.19 19.02
C GLY A 441 28.73 -21.66 19.09
N LEU A 442 28.39 -20.95 18.01
CA LEU A 442 28.23 -19.49 18.03
C LEU A 442 27.04 -19.10 18.89
N ASP A 443 27.24 -18.07 19.70
CA ASP A 443 26.23 -17.51 20.60
C ASP A 443 26.24 -16.00 20.48
N VAL A 444 25.10 -15.37 20.77
CA VAL A 444 24.93 -13.91 20.65
C VAL A 444 24.32 -13.35 21.92
N ASP A 445 24.84 -12.20 22.34
CA ASP A 445 24.27 -11.41 23.43
C ASP A 445 23.42 -10.27 22.86
N THR A 446 22.26 -10.02 23.46
CA THR A 446 21.40 -8.90 23.08
C THR A 446 21.92 -7.61 23.72
N LEU A 447 22.57 -6.76 22.93
CA LEU A 447 23.07 -5.45 23.40
C LEU A 447 21.96 -4.38 23.47
N VAL A 448 21.05 -4.40 22.50
CA VAL A 448 19.91 -3.47 22.42
C VAL A 448 18.67 -4.27 22.04
N GLU A 449 17.64 -4.16 22.86
CA GLU A 449 16.35 -4.80 22.60
C GLU A 449 15.51 -3.96 21.63
N ALA A 450 14.91 -4.61 20.64
CA ALA A 450 14.00 -3.95 19.70
C ALA A 450 12.66 -3.63 20.39
N LYS A 451 12.29 -2.34 20.43
CA LYS A 451 11.10 -1.84 21.12
C LYS A 451 10.28 -0.95 20.19
N ASP A 452 8.96 -1.03 20.32
CA ASP A 452 8.05 -0.10 19.67
C ASP A 452 8.08 1.24 20.40
N ALA A 453 7.90 2.33 19.66
CA ALA A 453 7.61 3.63 20.23
C ALA A 453 6.21 3.60 20.85
N ALA A 454 6.03 4.24 22.00
CA ALA A 454 4.75 4.37 22.68
C ALA A 454 4.53 5.83 23.10
N VAL A 455 3.35 6.37 22.79
CA VAL A 455 2.94 7.73 23.14
C VAL A 455 1.54 7.67 23.73
N PHE A 456 1.31 8.42 24.80
CA PHE A 456 -0.02 8.61 25.38
C PHE A 456 -0.62 9.90 24.84
N ILE A 457 -1.84 9.82 24.32
CA ILE A 457 -2.62 10.98 23.87
C ILE A 457 -3.71 11.25 24.91
N GLY A 458 -3.75 12.49 25.39
CA GLY A 458 -4.67 12.95 26.43
C GLY A 458 -3.95 13.33 27.72
N ASP A 459 -4.71 13.48 28.80
CA ASP A 459 -4.16 13.77 30.12
C ASP A 459 -3.42 12.53 30.67
N PRO A 460 -2.10 12.60 30.93
CA PRO A 460 -1.34 11.47 31.45
C PRO A 460 -1.74 11.05 32.86
N THR A 461 -2.51 11.88 33.59
CA THR A 461 -3.03 11.55 34.92
C THR A 461 -4.40 10.88 34.89
N SER A 462 -5.02 10.80 33.71
CA SER A 462 -6.32 10.12 33.52
C SER A 462 -6.13 8.64 33.18
N SER A 463 -7.00 7.81 33.76
CA SER A 463 -7.12 6.39 33.41
C SER A 463 -7.66 6.15 31.99
N GLN A 464 -8.07 7.20 31.28
CA GLN A 464 -8.58 7.14 29.90
C GLN A 464 -7.58 7.64 28.84
N SER A 465 -6.30 7.81 29.19
CA SER A 465 -5.28 8.16 28.19
C SER A 465 -5.18 7.09 27.09
N LEU A 466 -5.10 7.52 25.83
CA LEU A 466 -5.01 6.60 24.70
C LEU A 466 -3.54 6.28 24.43
N MET A 467 -3.14 5.04 24.68
CA MET A 467 -1.82 4.56 24.29
C MET A 467 -1.79 4.26 22.79
N VAL A 468 -0.86 4.89 22.09
CA VAL A 468 -0.58 4.68 20.68
C VAL A 468 0.83 4.14 20.56
N THR A 469 0.99 3.02 19.86
CA THR A 469 2.31 2.44 19.58
C THR A 469 2.64 2.48 18.10
N SER A 470 3.93 2.52 17.77
CA SER A 470 4.42 2.45 16.39
C SER A 470 5.75 1.70 16.35
N SER A 471 5.97 0.91 15.30
CA SER A 471 7.27 0.27 15.05
C SER A 471 8.36 1.25 14.67
N LYS A 472 8.00 2.49 14.31
CA LYS A 472 8.90 3.57 13.92
C LYS A 472 8.76 4.76 14.86
N ASN A 473 9.76 5.63 14.87
CA ASN A 473 9.67 6.96 15.51
C ASN A 473 8.80 7.94 14.72
N GLN A 474 7.91 7.44 13.86
CA GLN A 474 6.95 8.21 13.09
C GLN A 474 5.57 7.61 13.33
N ILE A 475 4.62 8.44 13.74
CA ILE A 475 3.22 8.07 13.97
C ILE A 475 2.36 8.88 12.99
N ALA A 476 1.81 8.19 11.99
CA ALA A 476 0.92 8.77 10.99
C ALA A 476 -0.53 8.28 11.19
N GLY A 477 -1.51 9.10 10.78
CA GLY A 477 -2.91 8.67 10.68
C GLY A 477 -3.70 8.64 11.99
N VAL A 478 -3.05 8.85 13.14
CA VAL A 478 -3.72 8.95 14.44
C VAL A 478 -4.56 10.22 14.54
N VAL A 479 -4.03 11.33 14.02
CA VAL A 479 -4.79 12.55 13.75
C VAL A 479 -4.78 12.74 12.24
N LYS A 480 -5.97 12.86 11.65
CA LYS A 480 -6.13 12.98 10.19
C LYS A 480 -5.33 14.19 9.68
N GLY A 481 -4.43 13.94 8.72
CA GLY A 481 -3.60 14.99 8.11
C GLY A 481 -2.35 15.38 8.92
N VAL A 482 -2.07 14.71 10.04
CA VAL A 482 -0.87 14.97 10.86
C VAL A 482 0.06 13.76 10.83
N ASN A 483 1.36 14.02 10.67
CA ASN A 483 2.43 13.04 10.85
C ASN A 483 3.31 13.49 12.03
N LEU A 484 3.43 12.65 13.05
CA LEU A 484 4.16 12.94 14.29
C LEU A 484 5.54 12.29 14.22
N GLU A 485 6.60 13.06 14.43
CA GLU A 485 7.97 12.55 14.51
C GLU A 485 8.48 12.60 15.95
N LEU A 486 8.94 11.46 16.45
CA LEU A 486 9.34 11.25 17.83
C LEU A 486 10.86 11.37 17.94
N ASN A 487 11.33 12.47 18.51
CA ASN A 487 12.76 12.75 18.63
C ASN A 487 13.37 12.30 19.97
N GLY A 488 12.53 12.06 20.99
CA GLY A 488 12.96 11.66 22.31
C GLY A 488 11.82 11.54 23.30
N VAL A 489 12.11 11.01 24.48
CA VAL A 489 11.16 10.93 25.59
C VAL A 489 10.98 12.32 26.23
N SER A 490 9.76 12.63 26.67
CA SER A 490 9.45 13.84 27.42
C SER A 490 8.84 13.49 28.77
N ASP A 491 9.29 14.17 29.82
CA ASP A 491 8.76 14.10 31.18
C ASP A 491 7.55 15.03 31.39
N LYS A 492 7.25 15.89 30.40
CA LYS A 492 6.16 16.85 30.41
C LYS A 492 5.25 16.64 29.19
N PRO A 493 3.94 16.92 29.30
CA PRO A 493 3.04 16.85 28.15
C PRO A 493 3.50 17.78 27.02
N VAL A 494 3.63 17.23 25.81
CA VAL A 494 3.91 18.01 24.59
C VAL A 494 2.59 18.43 23.96
N THR A 495 2.36 19.74 23.83
CA THR A 495 1.15 20.27 23.18
C THR A 495 1.40 20.50 21.69
N ILE A 496 0.51 19.98 20.85
CA ILE A 496 0.58 20.13 19.39
C ILE A 496 -0.57 21.02 18.95
N SER A 497 -0.25 22.18 18.37
CA SER A 497 -1.23 23.11 17.81
C SER A 497 -1.17 23.08 16.28
N VAL A 498 -2.29 22.77 15.64
CA VAL A 498 -2.44 22.91 14.18
C VAL A 498 -3.07 24.26 13.89
N THR A 499 -2.31 25.15 13.26
CA THR A 499 -2.77 26.49 12.87
C THR A 499 -2.84 26.62 11.36
N ASN A 500 -3.79 27.40 10.86
CA ASN A 500 -3.90 27.66 9.42
C ASN A 500 -2.71 28.52 8.96
N ASN A 501 -1.91 28.03 8.01
CA ASN A 501 -0.76 28.76 7.49
C ASN A 501 -1.10 29.38 6.13
N ILE A 502 -1.29 30.70 6.12
CA ILE A 502 -1.59 31.48 4.91
C ILE A 502 -0.33 31.83 4.10
N ASP A 503 0.88 31.67 4.64
CA ASP A 503 2.11 32.15 3.99
C ASP A 503 2.33 31.50 2.63
N ASN A 504 2.00 30.21 2.50
CA ASN A 504 2.05 29.52 1.20
C ASN A 504 1.05 30.11 0.20
N VAL A 505 -0.16 30.46 0.65
CA VAL A 505 -1.19 31.07 -0.21
C VAL A 505 -0.76 32.48 -0.64
N VAL A 506 -0.23 33.27 0.28
CA VAL A 506 0.33 34.60 0.00
C VAL A 506 1.46 34.52 -1.03
N ALA A 507 2.38 33.56 -0.86
CA ALA A 507 3.48 33.34 -1.80
C ALA A 507 2.98 32.99 -3.21
N GLU A 508 1.94 32.17 -3.34
CA GLU A 508 1.35 31.85 -4.65
C GLU A 508 0.64 33.06 -5.28
N VAL A 509 -0.06 33.88 -4.50
CA VAL A 509 -0.67 35.13 -5.01
C VAL A 509 0.39 36.17 -5.42
N GLN A 510 1.51 36.24 -4.68
CA GLN A 510 2.67 37.05 -5.07
C GLN A 510 3.29 36.58 -6.38
N LYS A 511 3.50 35.26 -6.55
CA LYS A 511 3.98 34.67 -7.82
C LYS A 511 3.05 35.00 -8.98
N PHE A 512 1.74 34.83 -8.80
CA PHE A 512 0.75 35.20 -9.81
C PHE A 512 0.86 36.69 -10.20
N THR A 513 0.98 37.57 -9.21
CA THR A 513 1.15 39.02 -9.42
C THR A 513 2.44 39.34 -10.18
N ALA A 514 3.54 38.66 -9.84
CA ALA A 514 4.82 38.81 -10.53
C ALA A 514 4.73 38.35 -11.99
N SER A 515 4.18 37.17 -12.27
CA SER A 515 4.02 36.64 -13.63
C SER A 515 3.10 37.52 -14.48
N PHE A 516 2.04 38.08 -13.89
CA PHE A 516 1.18 39.05 -14.55
C PHE A 516 1.95 40.31 -14.96
N ASN A 517 2.74 40.86 -14.04
CA ASN A 517 3.52 42.08 -14.28
C ASN A 517 4.65 41.86 -15.29
N GLU A 518 5.26 40.67 -15.30
CA GLU A 518 6.23 40.26 -16.32
C GLU A 518 5.59 40.21 -17.71
N LEU A 519 4.42 39.57 -17.83
CA LEU A 519 3.65 39.56 -19.08
C LEU A 519 3.29 40.97 -19.54
N SER A 520 2.77 41.80 -18.64
CA SER A 520 2.41 43.20 -18.93
C SER A 520 3.63 44.01 -19.41
N SER A 521 4.77 43.84 -18.75
CA SER A 521 6.04 44.48 -19.12
C SER A 521 6.53 44.04 -20.49
N ARG A 522 6.46 42.73 -20.78
CA ARG A 522 6.89 42.17 -22.06
C ARG A 522 6.01 42.66 -23.21
N ILE A 523 4.70 42.74 -23.00
CA ILE A 523 3.80 43.30 -24.01
C ILE A 523 4.12 44.78 -24.24
N LYS A 524 4.24 45.59 -23.18
CA LYS A 524 4.62 47.02 -23.29
C LYS A 524 5.92 47.20 -24.07
N GLU A 525 6.93 46.37 -23.81
CA GLU A 525 8.21 46.41 -24.52
C GLU A 525 8.06 46.15 -26.03
N LEU A 526 7.24 45.16 -26.39
CA LEU A 526 7.03 44.78 -27.79
C LEU A 526 6.07 45.72 -28.54
N THR A 527 5.23 46.48 -27.82
CA THR A 527 4.24 47.39 -28.41
C THR A 527 4.57 48.88 -28.23
N LYS A 528 5.71 49.26 -27.64
CA LYS A 528 6.07 50.68 -27.48
C LYS A 528 6.50 51.34 -28.80
N PHE A 529 6.28 52.64 -28.88
CA PHE A 529 6.93 53.51 -29.86
C PHE A 529 8.01 54.32 -29.14
N ASP A 530 9.26 54.16 -29.55
CA ASP A 530 10.36 54.94 -29.00
C ASP A 530 10.50 56.26 -29.77
N THR A 531 10.07 57.35 -29.14
CA THR A 531 10.11 58.70 -29.70
C THR A 531 11.53 59.28 -29.83
N GLN A 532 12.54 58.67 -29.18
CA GLN A 532 13.93 59.11 -29.27
C GLN A 532 14.65 58.45 -30.45
N THR A 533 14.38 57.16 -30.70
CA THR A 533 14.99 56.43 -31.81
C THR A 533 14.11 56.37 -33.06
N ASN A 534 12.88 56.90 -33.00
CA ASN A 534 11.83 56.72 -34.00
C ASN A 534 11.60 55.24 -34.36
N SER A 535 11.87 54.35 -33.39
CA SER A 535 11.77 52.90 -33.57
C SER A 535 10.43 52.38 -33.10
N ARG A 536 9.83 51.51 -33.91
CA ARG A 536 8.58 50.81 -33.60
C ARG A 536 8.92 49.48 -32.93
N GLY A 537 8.29 49.19 -31.79
CA GLY A 537 8.31 47.85 -31.22
C GLY A 537 7.80 46.80 -32.22
N LEU A 538 8.30 45.58 -32.12
CA LEU A 538 8.05 44.50 -33.11
C LEU A 538 6.55 44.25 -33.34
N LEU A 539 5.73 44.42 -32.30
CA LEU A 539 4.29 44.16 -32.32
C LEU A 539 3.46 45.45 -32.24
N LEU A 540 4.06 46.61 -32.48
CA LEU A 540 3.36 47.90 -32.43
C LEU A 540 2.29 47.99 -33.55
N GLY A 541 1.03 47.95 -33.13
CA GLY A 541 -0.14 47.97 -34.01
C GLY A 541 -0.74 46.58 -34.28
N ASP A 542 -0.24 45.53 -33.62
CA ASP A 542 -0.85 44.19 -33.72
C ASP A 542 -2.18 44.12 -32.92
N GLY A 543 -3.26 43.85 -33.63
CA GLY A 543 -4.60 43.75 -33.04
C GLY A 543 -4.81 42.53 -32.14
N ALA A 544 -4.05 41.44 -32.35
CA ALA A 544 -4.11 40.26 -31.50
C ALA A 544 -3.52 40.55 -30.12
N ILE A 545 -2.39 41.27 -30.05
CA ILE A 545 -1.77 41.68 -28.78
C ILE A 545 -2.65 42.65 -28.00
N THR A 546 -3.29 43.59 -28.70
CA THR A 546 -4.27 44.51 -28.10
C THR A 546 -5.48 43.75 -27.54
N SER A 547 -5.94 42.70 -28.24
CA SER A 547 -7.03 41.84 -27.79
C SER A 547 -6.65 41.01 -26.56
N VAL A 548 -5.42 40.46 -26.53
CA VAL A 548 -4.89 39.75 -25.36
C VAL A 548 -4.85 40.65 -24.13
N GLN A 549 -4.35 41.88 -24.26
CA GLN A 549 -4.33 42.85 -23.16
C GLN A 549 -5.74 43.14 -22.64
N ASN A 550 -6.69 43.45 -23.53
CA ASN A 550 -8.06 43.77 -23.14
C ASN A 550 -8.76 42.59 -22.45
N GLU A 551 -8.58 41.37 -22.96
CA GLU A 551 -9.14 40.16 -22.38
C GLU A 551 -8.61 39.96 -20.95
N ILE A 552 -7.29 40.04 -20.76
CA ILE A 552 -6.62 39.87 -19.45
C ILE A 552 -7.04 40.95 -18.44
N PHE A 553 -7.12 42.22 -18.84
CA PHE A 553 -7.55 43.30 -17.93
C PHE A 553 -9.04 43.24 -17.60
N SER A 554 -9.88 42.74 -18.51
CA SER A 554 -11.32 42.58 -18.27
C SER A 554 -11.61 41.55 -17.18
N MET A 555 -10.74 40.53 -17.03
CA MET A 555 -10.89 39.49 -16.00
C MET A 555 -10.66 40.03 -14.58
N LEU A 556 -9.64 40.90 -14.42
CA LEU A 556 -9.26 41.47 -13.12
C LEU A 556 -10.31 42.43 -12.54
N SER A 557 -11.10 43.06 -13.40
CA SER A 557 -12.09 44.07 -13.04
C SER A 557 -13.53 43.52 -12.94
N ARG A 558 -13.71 42.21 -13.18
CA ARG A 558 -15.03 41.58 -13.20
C ARG A 558 -15.55 41.34 -11.78
N SER A 559 -16.80 41.73 -11.54
CA SER A 559 -17.50 41.39 -10.30
C SER A 559 -18.06 39.97 -10.37
N LEU A 560 -17.77 39.18 -9.34
CA LEU A 560 -18.25 37.81 -9.17
C LEU A 560 -19.52 37.81 -8.32
N PRO A 561 -20.61 37.13 -8.74
CA PRO A 561 -21.81 36.94 -7.94
C PRO A 561 -21.60 35.76 -6.99
N THR A 562 -20.65 35.89 -6.07
CA THR A 562 -20.57 35.03 -4.90
C THR A 562 -21.61 35.49 -3.87
N ASN A 563 -22.24 34.57 -3.13
CA ASN A 563 -23.10 34.93 -2.00
C ASN A 563 -22.28 35.39 -0.77
N GLY A 564 -20.95 35.46 -0.90
CA GLY A 564 -20.00 35.81 0.16
C GLY A 564 -19.67 37.30 0.20
N LYS A 565 -18.97 37.70 1.27
CA LYS A 565 -18.57 39.10 1.56
C LYS A 565 -17.65 39.71 0.49
N TYR A 566 -16.82 38.89 -0.15
CA TYR A 566 -15.86 39.31 -1.17
C TYR A 566 -16.37 38.96 -2.57
N ARG A 567 -16.49 39.97 -3.44
CA ARG A 567 -17.06 39.83 -4.79
C ARG A 567 -16.10 40.27 -5.89
N ILE A 568 -15.06 41.01 -5.54
CA ILE A 568 -14.04 41.48 -6.48
C ILE A 568 -12.66 41.16 -5.88
N LEU A 569 -11.68 40.86 -6.73
CA LEU A 569 -10.28 40.66 -6.31
C LEU A 569 -9.70 41.86 -5.54
N ALA A 570 -10.21 43.06 -5.81
CA ALA A 570 -9.86 44.27 -5.08
C ALA A 570 -10.28 44.24 -3.60
N ASP A 571 -11.33 43.49 -3.26
CA ASP A 571 -11.81 43.35 -1.88
C ASP A 571 -10.81 42.58 -1.03
N VAL A 572 -10.08 41.63 -1.64
CA VAL A 572 -9.04 40.83 -1.00
C VAL A 572 -7.62 41.37 -1.22
N GLY A 573 -7.46 42.55 -1.84
CA GLY A 573 -6.15 43.22 -1.95
C GLY A 573 -5.43 43.12 -3.29
N LEU A 574 -6.05 42.55 -4.33
CA LEU A 574 -5.50 42.52 -5.69
C LEU A 574 -6.11 43.64 -6.54
N ARG A 575 -5.32 44.64 -6.92
CA ARG A 575 -5.81 45.84 -7.65
C ARG A 575 -4.94 46.15 -8.86
N VAL A 576 -5.54 46.67 -9.93
CA VAL A 576 -4.79 47.19 -11.08
C VAL A 576 -4.35 48.62 -10.80
N ALA A 577 -3.05 48.88 -10.82
CA ALA A 577 -2.44 50.19 -10.63
C ALA A 577 -2.42 51.04 -11.92
N SER A 578 -2.16 52.34 -11.77
CA SER A 578 -2.01 53.28 -12.88
C SER A 578 -0.83 52.87 -13.77
N GLY A 579 -1.13 52.27 -14.92
CA GLY A 579 -0.12 51.72 -15.83
C GLY A 579 -0.37 50.27 -16.24
N GLY A 580 -1.42 49.60 -15.74
CA GLY A 580 -1.75 48.23 -16.14
C GLY A 580 -0.88 47.16 -15.44
N GLU A 581 -0.37 47.47 -14.26
CA GLU A 581 0.32 46.52 -13.38
C GLU A 581 -0.62 46.07 -12.28
N LEU A 582 -0.52 44.80 -11.88
CA LEU A 582 -1.25 44.25 -10.75
C LEU A 582 -0.46 44.53 -9.47
N ALA A 583 -1.11 45.21 -8.53
CA ALA A 583 -0.58 45.47 -7.19
C ALA A 583 -1.27 44.54 -6.19
N PHE A 584 -0.47 43.88 -5.37
CA PHE A 584 -0.91 42.99 -4.30
C PHE A 584 -0.68 43.65 -2.95
N ASP A 585 -1.75 43.78 -2.17
CA ASP A 585 -1.75 44.27 -0.79
C ASP A 585 -1.84 43.07 0.16
N GLU A 586 -0.68 42.64 0.64
CA GLU A 586 -0.55 41.45 1.50
C GLU A 586 -1.30 41.62 2.83
N ASP A 587 -1.24 42.81 3.45
CA ASP A 587 -1.90 43.07 4.73
C ASP A 587 -3.42 42.98 4.59
N LYS A 588 -3.98 43.54 3.51
CA LYS A 588 -5.41 43.43 3.21
C LYS A 588 -5.82 41.99 2.90
N PHE A 589 -4.99 41.24 2.18
CA PHE A 589 -5.25 39.82 1.88
C PHE A 589 -5.24 38.96 3.14
N ARG A 590 -4.24 39.13 4.02
CA ARG A 590 -4.15 38.44 5.31
C ARG A 590 -5.34 38.77 6.20
N THR A 591 -5.76 40.02 6.23
CA THR A 591 -6.95 40.46 6.98
C THR A 591 -8.22 39.82 6.44
N ALA A 592 -8.40 39.78 5.12
CA ALA A 592 -9.58 39.18 4.50
C ALA A 592 -9.67 37.67 4.75
N PHE A 593 -8.54 36.98 4.70
CA PHE A 593 -8.48 35.54 4.96
C PHE A 593 -8.66 35.18 6.44
N ALA A 594 -8.20 36.03 7.36
CA ALA A 594 -8.44 35.86 8.78
C ALA A 594 -9.91 36.09 9.18
N ASP A 595 -10.62 36.94 8.44
CA ASP A 595 -12.03 37.25 8.66
C ASP A 595 -12.95 36.13 8.10
N ASP A 596 -12.72 35.68 6.86
CA ASP A 596 -13.49 34.60 6.23
C ASP A 596 -12.67 33.84 5.16
N ALA A 597 -11.93 32.83 5.61
CA ALA A 597 -11.09 32.00 4.73
C ALA A 597 -11.89 31.25 3.67
N ASP A 598 -13.13 30.85 3.97
CA ASP A 598 -13.99 30.11 3.04
C ASP A 598 -14.48 31.03 1.92
N ALA A 599 -14.87 32.28 2.23
CA ALA A 599 -15.26 33.25 1.21
C ALA A 599 -14.09 33.65 0.30
N VAL A 600 -12.88 33.81 0.85
CA VAL A 600 -11.69 34.04 0.04
C VAL A 600 -11.40 32.82 -0.85
N THR A 601 -11.50 31.60 -0.32
CA THR A 601 -11.29 30.38 -1.11
C THR A 601 -12.31 30.27 -2.25
N GLN A 602 -13.59 30.50 -1.98
CA GLN A 602 -14.65 30.53 -3.00
C GLN A 602 -14.43 31.62 -4.06
N LEU A 603 -13.86 32.77 -3.70
CA LEU A 603 -13.55 33.83 -4.67
C LEU A 603 -12.59 33.32 -5.76
N PHE A 604 -11.63 32.47 -5.43
CA PHE A 604 -10.63 31.96 -6.37
C PHE A 604 -11.01 30.62 -7.00
N THR A 605 -11.56 29.67 -6.23
CA THR A 605 -11.65 28.25 -6.63
C THR A 605 -13.08 27.78 -6.93
N LEU A 606 -14.06 28.67 -7.08
CA LEU A 606 -15.42 28.26 -7.42
C LEU A 606 -15.51 27.90 -8.93
N PRO A 607 -15.91 26.68 -9.33
CA PRO A 607 -16.04 26.32 -10.74
C PRO A 607 -17.22 27.05 -11.43
N ALA A 608 -17.13 27.24 -12.75
CA ALA A 608 -18.24 27.75 -13.56
C ALA A 608 -19.30 26.66 -13.66
N GLY A 609 -20.61 26.98 -13.66
CA GLY A 609 -21.66 25.97 -13.77
C GLY A 609 -21.87 25.21 -12.45
N GLY A 610 -23.13 25.06 -12.06
CA GLY A 610 -23.48 24.55 -10.73
C GLY A 610 -23.14 23.08 -10.47
N LEU A 611 -22.60 22.34 -11.46
CA LEU A 611 -22.20 20.95 -11.29
C LEU A 611 -20.80 20.86 -10.67
N THR A 612 -20.77 20.56 -9.38
CA THR A 612 -19.59 20.01 -8.69
C THR A 612 -19.79 18.52 -8.42
N GLU A 613 -18.73 17.80 -8.06
CA GLU A 613 -18.84 16.41 -7.59
C GLU A 613 -19.81 16.26 -6.40
N GLY A 614 -20.01 17.30 -5.59
CA GLY A 614 -20.96 17.32 -4.48
C GLY A 614 -22.42 17.57 -4.89
N THR A 615 -22.72 17.78 -6.18
CA THR A 615 -24.07 18.10 -6.64
C THR A 615 -24.98 16.88 -6.52
N PRO A 616 -26.12 16.96 -5.81
CA PRO A 616 -27.07 15.85 -5.71
C PRO A 616 -27.69 15.50 -7.06
N LEU A 617 -27.83 14.22 -7.38
CA LEU A 617 -28.46 13.81 -8.64
C LEU A 617 -29.92 14.26 -8.73
N ALA A 618 -30.62 14.38 -7.59
CA ALA A 618 -32.01 14.81 -7.51
C ALA A 618 -32.24 16.24 -8.04
N VAL A 619 -31.24 17.11 -8.00
CA VAL A 619 -31.39 18.50 -8.48
C VAL A 619 -31.13 18.65 -9.98
N LEU A 620 -30.65 17.59 -10.65
CA LEU A 620 -30.37 17.61 -12.08
C LEU A 620 -31.67 17.66 -12.90
N ASN A 621 -31.57 18.09 -14.15
CA ASN A 621 -32.70 18.16 -15.09
C ASN A 621 -33.89 19.00 -14.59
N ARG A 622 -33.62 20.19 -14.07
CA ARG A 622 -34.60 21.10 -13.43
C ARG A 622 -35.33 20.46 -12.24
N GLY A 623 -34.62 19.65 -11.45
CA GLY A 623 -35.17 18.94 -10.29
C GLY A 623 -35.92 17.65 -10.62
N ARG A 624 -35.89 17.19 -11.88
CA ARG A 624 -36.41 15.88 -12.28
C ARG A 624 -35.51 14.73 -11.80
N GLY A 625 -34.23 15.03 -11.55
CA GLY A 625 -33.23 14.05 -11.17
C GLY A 625 -32.64 13.27 -12.33
N VAL A 626 -31.88 12.23 -12.00
CA VAL A 626 -31.38 11.21 -12.93
C VAL A 626 -32.18 9.94 -12.69
N ARG A 627 -32.82 9.41 -13.74
CA ARG A 627 -33.62 8.18 -13.62
C ARG A 627 -32.75 6.96 -13.86
N THR A 628 -32.42 6.28 -12.78
CA THR A 628 -31.67 5.02 -12.76
C THR A 628 -32.59 3.82 -12.51
N LEU A 629 -32.10 2.62 -12.75
CA LEU A 629 -32.76 1.37 -12.40
C LEU A 629 -32.64 1.11 -10.89
N THR A 630 -33.70 0.55 -10.30
CA THR A 630 -33.73 0.15 -8.89
C THR A 630 -33.26 -1.30 -8.77
N GLY A 631 -32.30 -1.58 -7.87
CA GLY A 631 -31.83 -2.96 -7.59
C GLY A 631 -30.39 -3.28 -7.98
N GLY A 632 -29.58 -2.28 -8.36
CA GLY A 632 -28.15 -2.47 -8.64
C GLY A 632 -27.81 -3.03 -10.03
N GLU A 633 -28.81 -3.12 -10.92
CA GLU A 633 -28.57 -3.46 -12.33
C GLU A 633 -27.81 -2.34 -13.06
N PRO A 634 -26.99 -2.67 -14.09
CA PRO A 634 -26.25 -1.63 -14.80
C PRO A 634 -27.14 -0.74 -15.68
N ASP A 635 -26.93 0.57 -15.57
CA ASP A 635 -27.72 1.62 -16.22
C ASP A 635 -27.17 2.02 -17.59
N ILE A 636 -25.85 2.00 -17.74
CA ILE A 636 -25.17 2.46 -18.96
C ILE A 636 -24.12 1.43 -19.40
N ARG A 637 -23.93 1.32 -20.72
CA ARG A 637 -22.84 0.57 -21.33
C ARG A 637 -21.94 1.52 -22.08
N ILE A 638 -20.64 1.48 -21.78
CA ILE A 638 -19.61 2.25 -22.47
C ILE A 638 -18.73 1.29 -23.25
N LYS A 639 -18.65 1.49 -24.56
CA LYS A 639 -17.73 0.81 -25.46
C LYS A 639 -16.60 1.76 -25.84
N VAL A 640 -15.37 1.32 -25.72
CA VAL A 640 -14.17 2.10 -26.04
C VAL A 640 -13.52 1.63 -27.35
N ARG A 641 -12.57 2.42 -27.86
CA ARG A 641 -11.93 2.25 -29.17
C ARG A 641 -11.10 0.98 -29.28
N ASP A 642 -10.58 0.45 -28.18
CA ASP A 642 -9.92 -0.87 -28.16
C ASP A 642 -10.91 -2.06 -28.34
N GLY A 643 -12.21 -1.78 -28.41
CA GLY A 643 -13.27 -2.76 -28.61
C GLY A 643 -13.89 -3.31 -27.32
N THR A 644 -13.30 -3.01 -26.15
CA THR A 644 -13.86 -3.44 -24.87
C THR A 644 -15.12 -2.65 -24.50
N SER A 645 -16.01 -3.28 -23.73
CA SER A 645 -17.25 -2.67 -23.24
C SER A 645 -17.41 -2.97 -21.77
N PHE A 646 -17.91 -2.00 -21.01
CA PHE A 646 -18.17 -2.13 -19.60
C PHE A 646 -19.52 -1.53 -19.24
N ASP A 647 -20.18 -2.16 -18.27
CA ASP A 647 -21.51 -1.83 -17.81
C ASP A 647 -21.40 -1.16 -16.44
N VAL A 648 -22.10 -0.03 -16.25
CA VAL A 648 -22.00 0.79 -15.04
C VAL A 648 -23.36 0.88 -14.38
N ALA A 649 -23.45 0.42 -13.13
CA ALA A 649 -24.62 0.60 -12.27
C ALA A 649 -24.54 1.95 -11.56
N LEU A 650 -25.61 2.74 -11.65
CA LEU A 650 -25.68 4.11 -11.11
C LEU A 650 -26.76 4.23 -10.03
N GLY A 651 -27.60 3.19 -9.84
CA GLY A 651 -28.73 3.21 -8.89
C GLY A 651 -28.38 3.37 -7.41
N ALA A 652 -27.12 3.19 -7.01
CA ALA A 652 -26.64 3.43 -5.65
C ALA A 652 -26.04 4.83 -5.44
N GLU A 653 -25.91 5.63 -6.51
CA GLU A 653 -25.24 6.92 -6.46
C GLU A 653 -26.22 8.06 -6.18
N PHE A 654 -25.83 8.98 -5.30
CA PHE A 654 -26.66 10.12 -4.91
C PHE A 654 -26.10 11.47 -5.40
N THR A 655 -24.87 11.49 -5.93
CA THR A 655 -24.17 12.71 -6.34
C THR A 655 -23.47 12.55 -7.70
N VAL A 656 -23.18 13.68 -8.36
CA VAL A 656 -22.42 13.70 -9.63
C VAL A 656 -21.03 13.08 -9.46
N GLY A 657 -20.35 13.32 -8.33
CA GLY A 657 -19.07 12.69 -8.03
C GLY A 657 -19.18 11.19 -7.82
N GLY A 658 -20.33 10.73 -7.28
CA GLY A 658 -20.67 9.32 -7.22
C GLY A 658 -20.73 8.66 -8.60
N ILE A 659 -21.44 9.28 -9.54
CA ILE A 659 -21.50 8.84 -10.94
C ILE A 659 -20.11 8.82 -11.59
N ILE A 660 -19.32 9.88 -11.42
CA ILE A 660 -17.96 9.96 -11.97
C ILE A 660 -17.10 8.81 -11.45
N ARG A 661 -17.14 8.55 -10.13
CA ARG A 661 -16.43 7.42 -9.53
C ARG A 661 -16.92 6.08 -10.07
N ALA A 662 -18.24 5.86 -10.14
CA ALA A 662 -18.81 4.63 -10.67
C ALA A 662 -18.32 4.35 -12.11
N ILE A 663 -18.31 5.36 -12.98
CA ILE A 663 -17.83 5.24 -14.36
C ILE A 663 -16.32 4.97 -14.41
N ASN A 664 -15.53 5.72 -13.64
CA ASN A 664 -14.07 5.59 -13.63
C ASN A 664 -13.64 4.22 -13.07
N SER A 665 -14.29 3.77 -12.00
CA SER A 665 -14.06 2.46 -11.38
C SER A 665 -14.46 1.31 -12.29
N ALA A 666 -15.61 1.39 -12.99
CA ALA A 666 -16.07 0.34 -13.90
C ALA A 666 -15.16 0.16 -15.13
N SER A 667 -14.38 1.18 -15.50
CA SER A 667 -13.52 1.17 -16.69
C SER A 667 -12.07 0.71 -16.44
N ALA A 668 -11.68 0.49 -15.18
CA ALA A 668 -10.30 0.15 -14.79
C ALA A 668 -9.22 1.07 -15.43
N GLY A 669 -9.50 2.37 -15.54
CA GLY A 669 -8.59 3.39 -16.10
C GLY A 669 -8.66 3.57 -17.62
N LYS A 670 -9.46 2.75 -18.33
CA LYS A 670 -9.67 2.90 -19.78
C LYS A 670 -10.52 4.12 -20.15
N VAL A 671 -11.35 4.59 -19.22
CA VAL A 671 -12.17 5.78 -19.40
C VAL A 671 -11.99 6.73 -18.22
N THR A 672 -11.92 8.02 -18.54
CA THR A 672 -11.97 9.11 -17.58
C THR A 672 -13.25 9.89 -17.79
N ALA A 673 -14.17 9.78 -16.84
CA ALA A 673 -15.29 10.67 -16.65
C ALA A 673 -14.87 11.86 -15.79
N SER A 674 -15.28 13.06 -16.18
CA SER A 674 -15.11 14.28 -15.40
C SER A 674 -16.29 15.22 -15.63
N VAL A 675 -16.42 16.25 -14.80
CA VAL A 675 -17.23 17.42 -15.17
C VAL A 675 -16.44 18.24 -16.18
N ASN A 676 -17.12 18.82 -17.17
CA ASN A 676 -16.48 19.77 -18.08
C ASN A 676 -15.97 21.01 -17.33
N GLU A 677 -15.01 21.71 -17.92
CA GLU A 677 -14.41 22.92 -17.31
C GLU A 677 -15.44 24.02 -17.01
N ALA A 678 -16.57 24.00 -17.72
CA ALA A 678 -17.68 24.94 -17.55
C ALA A 678 -18.72 24.49 -16.49
N GLY A 679 -18.52 23.36 -15.79
CA GLY A 679 -19.43 22.78 -14.78
C GLY A 679 -20.89 22.66 -15.21
N SER A 680 -21.10 22.42 -16.51
CA SER A 680 -22.40 22.39 -17.16
C SER A 680 -22.75 21.03 -17.75
N SER A 681 -21.76 20.15 -17.97
CA SER A 681 -21.97 18.79 -18.44
C SER A 681 -20.88 17.82 -17.97
N LEU A 682 -21.07 16.53 -18.21
CA LEU A 682 -20.05 15.50 -18.01
C LEU A 682 -19.29 15.24 -19.31
N ILE A 683 -17.98 15.00 -19.20
CA ILE A 683 -17.11 14.57 -20.30
C ILE A 683 -16.71 13.12 -20.04
N ILE A 684 -16.76 12.29 -21.08
CA ILE A 684 -16.25 10.93 -21.06
C ILE A 684 -15.08 10.84 -22.05
N THR A 685 -13.89 10.58 -21.54
CA THR A 685 -12.65 10.46 -22.33
C THR A 685 -12.20 9.01 -22.36
N ASP A 686 -12.04 8.47 -23.56
CA ASP A 686 -11.50 7.15 -23.83
C ASP A 686 -9.97 7.21 -23.98
N ASN A 687 -9.29 6.67 -22.97
CA ASN A 687 -7.83 6.64 -22.89
C ASN A 687 -7.21 5.51 -23.73
N THR A 688 -8.01 4.69 -24.41
CA THR A 688 -7.54 3.55 -25.19
C THR A 688 -7.20 3.93 -26.63
N THR A 689 -6.36 3.13 -27.28
CA THR A 689 -6.07 3.26 -28.71
C THR A 689 -6.79 2.17 -29.50
N GLY A 690 -7.25 2.49 -30.71
CA GLY A 690 -7.99 1.57 -31.56
C GLY A 690 -7.63 1.71 -33.03
N ALA A 691 -8.10 0.78 -33.86
CA ALA A 691 -7.92 0.83 -35.31
C ALA A 691 -8.51 2.11 -35.93
N ALA A 692 -8.02 2.52 -37.11
CA ALA A 692 -8.53 3.70 -37.81
C ALA A 692 -10.06 3.60 -38.02
N GLY A 693 -10.82 4.53 -37.44
CA GLY A 693 -12.29 4.54 -37.47
C GLY A 693 -12.98 3.88 -36.27
N ALA A 694 -12.24 3.37 -35.28
CA ALA A 694 -12.82 2.90 -34.03
C ALA A 694 -13.53 4.04 -33.27
N THR A 695 -14.65 3.73 -32.63
CA THR A 695 -15.51 4.72 -31.95
C THR A 695 -15.72 4.37 -30.49
N THR A 696 -15.79 5.41 -29.65
CA THR A 696 -16.29 5.33 -28.27
C THR A 696 -17.80 5.53 -28.30
N ILE A 697 -18.56 4.67 -27.62
CA ILE A 697 -20.03 4.69 -27.60
C ILE A 697 -20.50 4.62 -26.15
N VAL A 698 -21.34 5.56 -25.73
CA VAL A 698 -22.08 5.49 -24.46
C VAL A 698 -23.56 5.28 -24.79
N SER A 699 -24.12 4.19 -24.31
CA SER A 699 -25.49 3.78 -24.57
C SER A 699 -26.24 3.41 -23.28
N PRO A 700 -27.55 3.71 -23.17
CA PRO A 700 -28.36 3.22 -22.06
C PRO A 700 -28.49 1.69 -22.12
N LEU A 701 -28.52 1.05 -20.96
CA LEU A 701 -28.70 -0.40 -20.81
C LEU A 701 -30.00 -0.72 -20.08
N ALA A 702 -30.59 -1.89 -20.35
CA ALA A 702 -31.76 -2.43 -19.65
C ALA A 702 -32.97 -1.45 -19.52
N GLY A 703 -33.11 -0.51 -20.46
CA GLY A 703 -34.19 0.48 -20.47
C GLY A 703 -33.98 1.69 -19.55
N SER A 704 -32.80 1.83 -18.93
CA SER A 704 -32.44 2.99 -18.11
C SER A 704 -32.43 4.29 -18.94
N LEU A 705 -32.80 5.40 -18.31
CA LEU A 705 -32.73 6.74 -18.90
C LEU A 705 -31.55 7.55 -18.38
N ALA A 706 -30.67 6.93 -17.58
CA ALA A 706 -29.55 7.62 -16.92
C ALA A 706 -28.57 8.24 -17.93
N ALA A 707 -28.24 7.55 -19.03
CA ALA A 707 -27.35 8.10 -20.06
C ALA A 707 -27.91 9.36 -20.74
N ASP A 708 -29.23 9.40 -20.96
CA ASP A 708 -29.94 10.55 -21.54
C ASP A 708 -30.07 11.69 -20.51
N ASP A 709 -30.40 11.38 -19.24
CA ASP A 709 -30.55 12.37 -18.17
C ASP A 709 -29.21 12.97 -17.71
N LEU A 710 -28.10 12.24 -17.85
CA LEU A 710 -26.74 12.73 -17.62
C LEU A 710 -26.16 13.44 -18.86
N GLY A 711 -26.87 13.41 -19.99
CA GLY A 711 -26.45 14.06 -21.23
C GLY A 711 -25.23 13.42 -21.92
N ILE A 712 -24.77 12.24 -21.48
CA ILE A 712 -23.54 11.58 -21.94
C ILE A 712 -23.76 10.55 -23.05
N LYS A 713 -25.00 10.30 -23.46
CA LYS A 713 -25.31 9.38 -24.56
C LYS A 713 -24.77 9.91 -25.88
N GLY A 714 -23.99 9.09 -26.57
CA GLY A 714 -23.45 9.47 -27.87
C GLY A 714 -22.34 8.56 -28.37
N THR A 715 -21.87 8.87 -29.57
CA THR A 715 -20.77 8.18 -30.23
C THR A 715 -19.71 9.20 -30.63
N SER A 716 -18.43 8.89 -30.41
CA SER A 716 -17.30 9.75 -30.76
C SER A 716 -16.19 8.98 -31.48
N THR A 717 -15.63 9.57 -32.53
CA THR A 717 -14.43 9.10 -33.23
C THR A 717 -13.15 9.69 -32.65
N SER A 718 -13.22 10.80 -31.91
CA SER A 718 -12.05 11.43 -31.27
C SER A 718 -11.66 10.79 -29.94
N GLY A 719 -12.48 9.85 -29.44
CA GLY A 719 -12.32 9.29 -28.10
C GLY A 719 -12.90 10.14 -26.99
N VAL A 720 -13.41 11.34 -27.28
CA VAL A 720 -14.03 12.22 -26.27
C VAL A 720 -15.50 12.41 -26.58
N ILE A 721 -16.36 12.06 -25.64
CA ILE A 721 -17.80 12.36 -25.66
C ILE A 721 -18.02 13.56 -24.74
N ASN A 722 -18.28 14.71 -25.34
CA ASN A 722 -18.72 15.90 -24.63
C ASN A 722 -20.21 15.80 -24.38
N GLY A 723 -20.60 15.61 -23.12
CA GLY A 723 -21.99 15.53 -22.74
C GLY A 723 -22.74 16.84 -23.01
N THR A 724 -24.04 16.70 -23.25
CA THR A 724 -24.96 17.85 -23.39
C THR A 724 -25.14 18.55 -22.04
N GLU A 725 -25.45 19.85 -22.08
CA GLU A 725 -25.67 20.66 -20.89
C GLU A 725 -26.81 20.10 -20.04
N ILE A 726 -26.54 19.89 -18.74
CA ILE A 726 -27.51 19.38 -17.77
C ILE A 726 -28.17 20.59 -17.07
N PRO A 727 -29.45 20.87 -17.31
CA PRO A 727 -30.09 22.06 -16.77
C PRO A 727 -30.35 21.93 -15.26
N LEU A 728 -29.88 22.91 -14.48
CA LEU A 728 -30.12 23.02 -13.03
C LEU A 728 -31.26 24.01 -12.72
N PRO A 729 -31.97 23.87 -11.58
CA PRO A 729 -33.07 24.75 -11.18
C PRO A 729 -32.65 26.21 -10.89
N GLN A 730 -31.36 26.48 -10.67
CA GLN A 730 -30.77 27.82 -10.61
C GLN A 730 -29.44 27.77 -11.38
N SER A 731 -29.36 28.38 -12.58
CA SER A 731 -28.11 28.46 -13.32
C SER A 731 -27.16 29.44 -12.60
N ARG A 732 -26.12 28.93 -11.94
CA ARG A 732 -25.04 29.76 -11.40
C ARG A 732 -24.06 30.05 -12.53
N THR A 733 -24.25 31.18 -13.19
CA THR A 733 -23.59 31.53 -14.46
C THR A 733 -22.16 32.06 -14.33
N VAL A 734 -21.51 32.05 -13.16
CA VAL A 734 -20.19 32.69 -13.00
C VAL A 734 -19.28 31.92 -12.04
N ALA A 735 -18.16 31.41 -12.58
CA ALA A 735 -17.01 30.83 -11.87
C ALA A 735 -16.24 31.87 -11.04
N GLY A 736 -15.55 31.42 -9.99
CA GLY A 736 -14.53 32.18 -9.27
C GLY A 736 -13.38 32.64 -10.16
N ALA A 737 -12.62 33.61 -9.68
CA ALA A 737 -11.60 34.34 -10.44
C ALA A 737 -10.55 33.42 -11.07
N GLY A 738 -10.08 32.40 -10.33
CA GLY A 738 -9.07 31.46 -10.82
C GLY A 738 -9.52 30.70 -12.07
N TYR A 739 -10.71 30.11 -12.02
CA TYR A 739 -11.30 29.42 -13.16
C TYR A 739 -11.57 30.35 -14.36
N GLN A 740 -11.95 31.61 -14.10
CA GLN A 740 -12.13 32.59 -15.18
C GLN A 740 -10.80 32.94 -15.85
N PHE A 741 -9.72 33.11 -15.07
CA PHE A 741 -8.38 33.35 -15.61
C PHE A 741 -7.91 32.17 -16.43
N GLU A 742 -8.04 30.96 -15.90
CA GLU A 742 -7.66 29.73 -16.59
C GLU A 742 -8.43 29.58 -17.91
N ALA A 743 -9.76 29.62 -17.88
CA ALA A 743 -10.60 29.45 -19.07
C ALA A 743 -10.28 30.46 -20.17
N ALA A 744 -9.96 31.69 -19.80
CA ALA A 744 -9.69 32.73 -20.78
C ALA A 744 -8.24 32.68 -21.30
N ILE A 745 -7.26 32.30 -20.47
CA ILE A 745 -5.90 31.98 -20.95
C ILE A 745 -5.97 30.79 -21.90
N THR A 746 -6.66 29.72 -21.54
CA THR A 746 -6.87 28.54 -22.38
C THR A 746 -7.51 28.92 -23.72
N ARG A 747 -8.52 29.79 -23.74
CA ARG A 747 -9.10 30.30 -24.99
C ARG A 747 -8.10 31.08 -25.86
N LEU A 748 -7.15 31.79 -25.25
CA LEU A 748 -6.12 32.52 -26.01
C LEU A 748 -5.09 31.57 -26.64
N ILE A 749 -4.73 30.49 -25.93
CA ILE A 749 -3.65 29.56 -26.31
C ILE A 749 -4.15 28.22 -26.88
N ASP A 750 -5.47 28.06 -27.05
CA ASP A 750 -6.06 26.81 -27.53
C ASP A 750 -5.38 26.35 -28.85
N PRO A 751 -4.95 25.07 -28.93
CA PRO A 751 -4.14 24.57 -30.04
C PRO A 751 -4.91 24.47 -31.36
N VAL A 752 -6.24 24.54 -31.33
CA VAL A 752 -7.09 24.46 -32.53
C VAL A 752 -7.48 25.86 -32.99
N ASP A 753 -8.17 26.61 -32.11
CA ASP A 753 -8.91 27.84 -32.43
C ASP A 753 -8.44 29.07 -31.65
N GLY A 754 -7.42 28.93 -30.81
CA GLY A 754 -6.90 30.02 -29.98
C GLY A 754 -6.50 31.25 -30.78
N LEU A 755 -6.68 32.44 -30.21
CA LEU A 755 -6.32 33.69 -30.88
C LEU A 755 -4.83 33.71 -31.29
N ILE A 756 -3.95 33.27 -30.39
CA ILE A 756 -2.51 33.18 -30.66
C ILE A 756 -2.23 32.15 -31.74
N THR A 757 -2.86 30.98 -31.68
CA THR A 757 -2.73 29.91 -32.67
C THR A 757 -3.18 30.37 -34.06
N ARG A 758 -4.29 31.09 -34.17
CA ARG A 758 -4.78 31.64 -35.45
C ARG A 758 -3.83 32.70 -36.02
N GLN A 759 -3.27 33.56 -35.17
CA GLN A 759 -2.27 34.53 -35.60
C GLN A 759 -1.00 33.83 -36.07
N ASN A 760 -0.56 32.78 -35.36
CA ASN A 760 0.62 32.00 -35.74
C ASN A 760 0.42 31.27 -37.08
N LYS A 761 -0.72 30.58 -37.27
CA LYS A 761 -1.11 29.97 -38.55
C LYS A 761 -1.15 31.00 -39.70
N THR A 762 -1.62 32.22 -39.42
CA THR A 762 -1.65 33.31 -40.41
C THR A 762 -0.23 33.76 -40.79
N LEU A 763 0.68 33.86 -39.82
CA LEU A 763 2.08 34.21 -40.07
C LEU A 763 2.82 33.09 -40.81
N GLU A 764 2.57 31.82 -40.47
CA GLU A 764 3.11 30.65 -41.17
C GLU A 764 2.64 30.61 -42.63
N ALA A 765 1.34 30.84 -42.89
CA ALA A 765 0.81 30.91 -44.24
C ALA A 765 1.43 32.05 -45.07
N ARG A 766 1.66 33.22 -44.46
CA ARG A 766 2.38 34.33 -45.11
C ARG A 766 3.84 33.97 -45.40
N ASN A 767 4.53 33.33 -44.46
CA ASN A 767 5.90 32.87 -44.67
C ASN A 767 5.97 31.86 -45.81
N GLN A 768 5.02 30.92 -45.90
CA GLN A 768 4.95 29.98 -47.01
C GLN A 768 4.72 30.71 -48.34
N GLN A 769 3.81 31.68 -48.38
CA GLN A 769 3.57 32.49 -49.57
C GLN A 769 4.83 33.27 -50.00
N PHE A 770 5.61 33.78 -49.04
CA PHE A 770 6.89 34.43 -49.33
C PHE A 770 7.93 33.45 -49.86
N GLN A 771 8.05 32.26 -49.27
CA GLN A 771 8.96 31.21 -49.75
C GLN A 771 8.61 30.73 -51.16
N ASP A 772 7.33 30.57 -51.46
CA ASP A 772 6.84 30.21 -52.80
C ASP A 772 7.17 31.32 -53.81
N ARG A 773 7.02 32.59 -53.41
CA ARG A 773 7.36 33.73 -54.25
C ARG A 773 8.86 33.83 -54.49
N ILE A 774 9.69 33.62 -53.47
CA ILE A 774 11.16 33.56 -53.59
C ILE A 774 11.54 32.43 -54.57
N SER A 775 11.01 31.23 -54.37
CA SER A 775 11.26 30.08 -55.25
C SER A 775 10.86 30.35 -56.71
N SER A 776 9.76 31.07 -56.92
CA SER A 776 9.32 31.46 -58.27
C SER A 776 10.29 32.48 -58.91
N LEU A 777 10.78 33.44 -58.13
CA LEU A 777 11.73 34.44 -58.58
C LEU A 777 13.09 33.80 -58.90
N ASP A 778 13.55 32.87 -58.07
CA ASP A 778 14.79 32.11 -58.31
C ASP A 778 14.72 31.32 -59.62
N ARG A 779 13.59 30.66 -59.90
CA ARG A 779 13.36 29.99 -61.20
C ARG A 779 13.38 30.96 -62.37
N ILE A 780 12.84 32.17 -62.21
CA ILE A 780 12.85 33.21 -63.26
C ILE A 780 14.28 33.72 -63.48
N LEU A 781 15.03 33.97 -62.40
CA LEU A 781 16.43 34.40 -62.47
C LEU A 781 17.29 33.34 -63.15
N GLU A 782 17.08 32.06 -62.83
CA GLU A 782 17.81 30.95 -63.45
C GLU A 782 17.51 30.83 -64.95
N LYS A 783 16.24 30.91 -65.36
CA LYS A 783 15.88 30.93 -66.79
C LYS A 783 16.48 32.13 -67.53
N LYS A 784 16.55 33.31 -66.88
CA LYS A 784 17.23 34.48 -67.46
C LYS A 784 18.72 34.23 -67.61
N ARG A 785 19.37 33.61 -66.61
CA ARG A 785 20.78 33.22 -66.64
C ARG A 785 21.06 32.27 -67.81
N GLU A 786 20.33 31.16 -67.93
CA GLU A 786 20.48 30.21 -69.05
C GLU A 786 20.28 30.87 -70.42
N ARG A 787 19.31 31.78 -70.53
CA ARG A 787 19.06 32.49 -71.80
C ARG A 787 20.23 33.40 -72.16
N LEU A 788 20.78 34.13 -71.19
CA LEU A 788 21.94 34.99 -71.38
C LEU A 788 23.19 34.16 -71.71
N GLU A 789 23.40 33.02 -71.05
CA GLU A 789 24.49 32.08 -71.35
C GLU A 789 24.39 31.56 -72.79
N ARG A 790 23.19 31.17 -73.25
CA ARG A 790 22.95 30.77 -74.65
C ARG A 790 23.20 31.90 -75.65
N GLN A 791 22.76 33.12 -75.34
CA GLN A 791 23.03 34.29 -76.18
C GLN A 791 24.53 34.60 -76.26
N PHE A 792 25.25 34.45 -75.15
CA PHE A 792 26.70 34.64 -75.11
C PHE A 792 27.43 33.56 -75.92
N ALA A 793 27.06 32.29 -75.80
CA ALA A 793 27.63 31.20 -76.60
C ALA A 793 27.37 31.37 -78.12
N GLN A 794 26.19 31.89 -78.50
CA GLN A 794 25.89 32.23 -79.90
C GLN A 794 26.71 33.41 -80.40
N LEU A 795 26.91 34.44 -79.57
CA LEU A 795 27.80 35.56 -79.89
C LEU A 795 29.25 35.08 -80.06
N GLU A 796 29.72 34.19 -79.19
CA GLU A 796 31.06 33.60 -79.28
C GLU A 796 31.23 32.78 -80.56
N SER A 797 30.21 31.99 -80.94
CA SER A 797 30.20 31.26 -82.22
C SER A 797 30.18 32.19 -83.43
N ALA A 798 29.40 33.28 -83.39
CA ALA A 798 29.38 34.29 -84.45
C ALA A 798 30.71 35.04 -84.56
N LEU A 799 31.35 35.36 -83.43
CA LEU A 799 32.69 35.96 -83.38
C LEU A 799 33.76 35.01 -83.95
N SER A 800 33.70 33.73 -83.59
CA SER A 800 34.59 32.70 -84.13
C SER A 800 34.40 32.55 -85.65
N GLY A 801 33.15 32.55 -86.13
CA GLY A 801 32.83 32.55 -87.55
C GLY A 801 33.34 33.80 -88.29
N LEU A 802 33.23 34.99 -87.69
CA LEU A 802 33.76 36.24 -88.25
C LEU A 802 35.29 36.26 -88.27
N GLN A 803 35.96 35.74 -87.24
CA GLN A 803 37.41 35.57 -87.23
C GLN A 803 37.86 34.56 -88.30
N GLY A 804 37.11 33.45 -88.47
CA GLY A 804 37.33 32.50 -89.56
C GLY A 804 37.14 33.11 -90.95
N GLN A 805 36.12 33.94 -91.14
CA GLN A 805 35.93 34.71 -92.38
C GLN A 805 37.03 35.75 -92.60
N GLN A 806 37.51 36.43 -91.55
CA GLN A 806 38.63 37.36 -91.64
C GLN A 806 39.92 36.63 -92.07
N GLN A 807 40.18 35.42 -91.55
CA GLN A 807 41.28 34.57 -91.99
C GLN A 807 41.10 34.08 -93.45
N ALA A 808 39.88 33.68 -93.84
CA ALA A 808 39.58 33.27 -95.21
C ALA A 808 39.71 34.43 -96.23
N ILE A 809 39.27 35.64 -95.86
CA ILE A 809 39.46 36.86 -96.67
C ILE A 809 40.96 37.20 -96.78
N GLY A 810 41.73 37.01 -95.70
CA GLY A 810 43.20 37.13 -95.74
C GLY A 810 43.88 36.12 -96.68
N GLN A 811 43.32 34.91 -96.83
CA GLN A 811 43.82 33.91 -97.78
C GLN A 811 43.40 34.19 -99.23
N ILE A 812 42.21 34.75 -99.46
CA ILE A 812 41.74 35.14 -100.80
C ILE A 812 42.54 36.33 -101.36
N GLN A 813 42.97 37.28 -100.52
CA GLN A 813 43.88 38.36 -100.96
C GLN A 813 45.22 37.85 -101.52
N ASN A 814 45.65 36.64 -101.14
CA ASN A 814 46.92 36.06 -101.59
C ASN A 814 46.81 35.20 -102.85
N ILE A 815 45.60 35.02 -103.41
CA ILE A 815 45.45 34.38 -104.72
C ILE A 815 45.31 35.49 -105.75
N ARG A 816 46.44 36.12 -106.10
CA ARG A 816 46.57 36.87 -107.35
C ARG A 816 46.29 35.90 -108.49
N LEU A 817 45.16 36.08 -109.16
CA LEU A 817 44.96 35.63 -110.53
C LEU A 817 45.61 36.66 -111.46
N PRO A 818 46.61 36.29 -112.26
CA PRO A 818 46.77 36.84 -113.59
C PRO A 818 46.12 35.87 -114.57
N SER A 819 44.90 36.17 -114.99
CA SER A 819 44.24 35.59 -116.17
C SER A 819 44.86 36.15 -117.44
N SER A 820 45.10 35.28 -118.43
CA SER A 820 45.16 35.66 -119.83
C SER A 820 43.74 35.89 -120.37
N SER A 821 43.57 36.98 -121.13
CA SER A 821 42.58 37.23 -122.21
C SER A 821 41.08 37.15 -121.90
#